data_AF-D8PJB4-F1
#
_entry.id   AF-D8PJB4-F1
#
_cell.length_a   1.000
_cell.length_b   1.000
_cell.length_c   1.000
_cell.angle_alpha   90.00
_cell.angle_beta   90.00
_cell.angle_gamma   90.00
#
_symmetry.space_group_name_H-M   'P 1'
#
loop_
_entity.id
_entity.type
_entity.pdbx_description
1 polymer ?
#
loop_
_entity_poly.entity_id
_entity_poly.type
_entity_poly.pdbx_seq_one_letter_code
_entity_poly.pdbx_strand_id
1 'polypeptide(L)'
;MNGPRAYLRVVLSRMLALLVVFSGPAIAVQIEPNPNPQNNTITITPSTPGENLVPFSNAGIINIQPSASLSNASRFENAGGVFSAGTITNADVFINNRVFTLQEGSRFNNLASGLYSGFQGSVGINGTFVNEGAVTHSLGHITVGERGEYIQRQSLGSSVTPTTITPDAPFTNAGRVHIAAGDFIIDPISVRGVSATYDQSSTGTTQIDARLQNIGGTVRNAGAITIGATGEYRQESPIPGFLPGSTVNTGTFTNTGTTNIVTGGFTNQGSVANSGTFTVGTAGQYVQEVSSGSSSHPGMNNSGTFTNAGTVRIGEGTSFGNFSNRTPPVAQYIQQASGTTHIHGTFQVGGAKVENGGSMTVGSTGTYHQAFNKFVPVVSTTVNSGTFANAGSTVINAGTFTNYGAVANSGTFQVGVVGPGAVINHGSVVNSGTFEVAAAGQVTGSGSYVQNAAAAQTIVNGTFAHNVTLQAGTLTGTGTIQGTVQNYGGLLLPGNNGLGTLTIKGQYAQGFGGTFGVNLAGLSQGVTYGLLAVQGTGAAVTLGGSLKVGLLNGFSPSLGNTFGVLTCTGCTMSGGLRSLSLPTLASGLGWSVGFVDGLGTLQLAVVSTPIPGSGAPEPGTLLLVGAGFVGLVGWRRRQIEASSARSAAL
;
A
#
# COMPACT_ATOMS: atom_id res chain seq x y z
N MET A 1 31.58 89.04 -52.49
CA MET A 1 30.88 90.33 -52.64
C MET A 1 29.63 90.32 -51.78
N ASN A 2 29.65 91.17 -50.75
CA ASN A 2 28.56 91.92 -50.09
C ASN A 2 27.16 91.29 -49.92
N GLY A 3 26.70 91.22 -48.66
CA GLY A 3 25.29 91.00 -48.25
C GLY A 3 24.35 92.17 -48.60
N PRO A 4 23.09 92.23 -48.08
CA PRO A 4 22.83 92.27 -46.63
C PRO A 4 21.47 91.69 -46.10
N ARG A 5 21.41 91.55 -44.75
CA ARG A 5 20.29 91.83 -43.80
C ARG A 5 18.90 91.17 -43.97
N ALA A 6 18.57 90.24 -43.06
CA ALA A 6 17.54 90.36 -42.01
C ALA A 6 17.22 88.96 -41.43
N TYR A 7 17.60 88.69 -40.18
CA TYR A 7 17.18 87.47 -39.46
C TYR A 7 15.92 87.76 -38.65
N LEU A 8 14.78 87.27 -39.14
CA LEU A 8 13.58 87.03 -38.34
C LEU A 8 13.68 85.59 -37.81
N ARG A 9 14.03 85.43 -36.53
CA ARG A 9 13.82 84.18 -35.79
C ARG A 9 12.94 84.49 -34.58
N VAL A 10 11.69 84.08 -34.65
CA VAL A 10 10.81 83.94 -33.49
C VAL A 10 11.38 82.80 -32.65
N VAL A 11 11.98 83.13 -31.52
CA VAL A 11 12.31 82.19 -30.45
C VAL A 11 11.12 82.18 -29.51
N LEU A 12 10.31 81.12 -29.56
CA LEU A 12 9.30 80.85 -28.54
C LEU A 12 10.00 80.29 -27.30
N SER A 13 10.04 81.06 -26.22
CA SER A 13 10.47 80.60 -24.91
C SER A 13 9.62 81.25 -23.81
N ARG A 14 9.25 80.41 -22.83
CA ARG A 14 8.65 80.69 -21.49
C ARG A 14 7.12 80.75 -21.40
N MET A 15 6.53 79.66 -20.92
CA MET A 15 5.98 79.52 -19.55
C MET A 15 5.12 78.25 -19.50
N LEU A 16 5.71 77.15 -19.00
CA LEU A 16 4.94 76.00 -18.55
C LEU A 16 4.56 76.26 -17.10
N ALA A 17 3.30 76.63 -16.86
CA ALA A 17 2.76 76.75 -15.52
C ALA A 17 2.68 75.35 -14.89
N LEU A 18 3.64 75.06 -14.01
CA LEU A 18 3.60 73.96 -13.08
C LEU A 18 2.46 74.23 -12.09
N LEU A 19 1.26 73.71 -12.37
CA LEU A 19 0.20 73.65 -11.38
C LEU A 19 0.58 72.55 -10.39
N VAL A 20 1.39 72.93 -9.39
CA VAL A 20 1.60 72.14 -8.19
C VAL A 20 0.28 72.16 -7.43
N VAL A 21 -0.54 71.12 -7.60
CA VAL A 21 -1.57 70.80 -6.64
C VAL A 21 -0.84 70.28 -5.41
N PHE A 22 -0.64 71.17 -4.44
CA PHE A 22 -0.35 70.76 -3.07
C PHE A 22 -1.56 69.98 -2.55
N SER A 23 -1.49 68.65 -2.56
CA SER A 23 -2.29 67.85 -1.63
C SER A 23 -1.64 68.03 -0.26
N GLY A 24 -2.16 68.94 0.56
CA GLY A 24 -1.86 68.90 2.00
C GLY A 24 -2.20 67.51 2.56
N PRO A 25 -1.59 67.09 3.69
CA PRO A 25 -1.99 65.86 4.34
C PRO A 25 -3.49 65.95 4.60
N ALA A 26 -4.26 65.02 4.02
CA ALA A 26 -5.67 64.90 4.33
C ALA A 26 -5.77 64.71 5.85
N ILE A 27 -6.38 65.67 6.55
CA ILE A 27 -6.57 65.58 7.99
C ILE A 27 -7.53 64.41 8.18
N ALA A 28 -7.06 63.36 8.83
CA ALA A 28 -7.89 62.22 9.17
C ALA A 28 -8.87 62.67 10.27
N VAL A 29 -10.16 62.37 10.11
CA VAL A 29 -11.24 62.88 10.98
C VAL A 29 -11.98 61.70 11.59
N GLN A 30 -12.41 61.86 12.85
CA GLN A 30 -13.31 60.91 13.50
C GLN A 30 -14.52 60.61 12.59
N ILE A 31 -14.84 59.34 12.42
CA ILE A 31 -15.99 58.93 11.63
C ILE A 31 -17.28 59.41 12.31
N GLU A 32 -18.10 60.13 11.55
CA GLU A 32 -19.35 60.74 12.00
C GLU A 32 -20.49 60.49 11.00
N PRO A 33 -21.76 60.48 11.47
CA PRO A 33 -22.18 60.61 12.87
C PRO A 33 -21.77 59.40 13.74
N ASN A 34 -21.49 59.63 15.03
CA ASN A 34 -21.23 58.58 16.03
C ASN A 34 -22.29 58.66 17.14
N PRO A 35 -23.22 57.68 17.26
CA PRO A 35 -23.33 56.47 16.44
C PRO A 35 -23.84 56.76 15.02
N ASN A 36 -23.57 55.86 14.07
CA ASN A 36 -24.18 55.90 12.73
C ASN A 36 -25.59 55.32 12.79
N PRO A 37 -26.66 56.13 12.67
CA PRO A 37 -28.02 55.65 12.87
C PRO A 37 -28.50 54.76 11.71
N GLN A 38 -29.58 54.01 11.96
CA GLN A 38 -30.23 53.21 10.92
C GLN A 38 -30.64 54.09 9.73
N ASN A 39 -30.55 53.55 8.52
CA ASN A 39 -30.85 54.22 7.25
C ASN A 39 -29.91 55.39 6.88
N ASN A 40 -28.86 55.65 7.67
CA ASN A 40 -27.81 56.60 7.28
C ASN A 40 -26.66 55.89 6.54
N THR A 41 -26.00 56.63 5.64
CA THR A 41 -24.82 56.13 4.90
C THR A 41 -23.63 57.06 5.14
N ILE A 42 -22.58 56.54 5.76
CA ILE A 42 -21.27 57.21 5.84
C ILE A 42 -20.46 56.78 4.61
N THR A 43 -19.93 57.74 3.87
CA THR A 43 -19.02 57.47 2.73
C THR A 43 -17.63 58.01 3.03
N ILE A 44 -16.64 57.13 3.09
CA ILE A 44 -15.23 57.47 3.28
C ILE A 44 -14.58 57.56 1.90
N THR A 45 -13.97 58.71 1.59
CA THR A 45 -13.34 59.00 0.29
C THR A 45 -11.83 59.18 0.46
N PRO A 46 -11.01 59.05 -0.60
CA PRO A 46 -9.56 59.23 -0.50
C PRO A 46 -9.14 60.61 0.01
N SER A 47 -9.93 61.65 -0.24
CA SER A 47 -9.67 63.01 0.23
C SER A 47 -10.06 63.23 1.70
N THR A 48 -10.81 62.31 2.29
CA THR A 48 -11.25 62.37 3.69
C THR A 48 -11.09 61.00 4.37
N PRO A 49 -9.85 60.60 4.70
CA PRO A 49 -9.59 59.40 5.49
C PRO A 49 -10.36 59.43 6.81
N GLY A 50 -10.91 58.28 7.19
CA GLY A 50 -11.65 58.12 8.44
C GLY A 50 -10.77 57.59 9.57
N GLU A 51 -10.99 58.06 10.78
CA GLU A 51 -10.46 57.46 12.00
C GLU A 51 -11.59 57.08 12.95
N ASN A 52 -11.40 55.99 13.68
CA ASN A 52 -12.21 55.66 14.85
C ASN A 52 -11.32 55.71 16.10
N LEU A 53 -11.36 56.83 16.82
CA LEU A 53 -10.54 57.12 17.98
C LEU A 53 -11.27 56.90 19.32
N VAL A 54 -12.60 56.81 19.29
CA VAL A 54 -13.48 56.56 20.45
C VAL A 54 -14.44 55.43 20.13
N PRO A 55 -15.11 54.80 21.12
CA PRO A 55 -16.09 53.77 20.83
C PRO A 55 -17.15 54.22 19.81
N PHE A 56 -17.40 53.40 18.81
CA PHE A 56 -18.28 53.72 17.69
C PHE A 56 -19.23 52.56 17.39
N SER A 57 -20.50 52.90 17.19
CA SER A 57 -21.55 51.94 16.84
C SER A 57 -22.15 52.28 15.47
N ASN A 58 -22.26 51.28 14.60
CA ASN A 58 -22.86 51.38 13.28
C ASN A 58 -24.17 50.61 13.19
N ALA A 59 -25.29 51.29 13.00
CA ALA A 59 -26.57 50.69 12.61
C ALA A 59 -26.94 50.95 11.13
N GLY A 60 -26.20 51.84 10.45
CA GLY A 60 -26.40 52.24 9.06
C GLY A 60 -25.45 51.53 8.08
N ILE A 61 -25.17 52.17 6.96
CA ILE A 61 -24.21 51.72 5.95
C ILE A 61 -22.93 52.54 6.05
N ILE A 62 -21.78 51.89 5.94
CA ILE A 62 -20.48 52.52 5.75
C ILE A 62 -19.93 52.02 4.42
N ASN A 63 -19.65 52.95 3.52
CA ASN A 63 -19.07 52.68 2.22
C ASN A 63 -17.68 53.32 2.14
N ILE A 64 -16.65 52.51 1.92
CA ILE A 64 -15.26 52.97 1.80
C ILE A 64 -14.86 52.87 0.34
N GLN A 65 -14.55 54.01 -0.28
CA GLN A 65 -14.22 54.08 -1.70
C GLN A 65 -12.84 53.48 -2.02
N PRO A 66 -12.56 53.14 -3.29
CA PRO A 66 -11.22 52.75 -3.73
C PRO A 66 -10.17 53.76 -3.28
N SER A 67 -9.03 53.27 -2.77
CA SER A 67 -7.92 54.09 -2.25
C SER A 67 -8.24 54.93 -1.01
N ALA A 68 -9.46 54.87 -0.45
CA ALA A 68 -9.77 55.49 0.84
C ALA A 68 -9.26 54.62 1.99
N SER A 69 -9.03 55.23 3.16
CA SER A 69 -8.58 54.51 4.35
C SER A 69 -9.46 54.79 5.58
N LEU A 70 -9.65 53.75 6.39
CA LEU A 70 -10.25 53.81 7.72
C LEU A 70 -9.29 53.21 8.75
N SER A 71 -8.86 54.00 9.72
CA SER A 71 -8.06 53.53 10.85
C SER A 71 -8.96 53.31 12.07
N ASN A 72 -9.05 52.09 12.57
CA ASN A 72 -9.76 51.75 13.79
C ASN A 72 -8.80 51.61 14.97
N ALA A 73 -8.80 52.59 15.88
CA ALA A 73 -7.97 52.62 17.09
C ALA A 73 -8.79 52.52 18.39
N SER A 74 -10.10 52.26 18.28
CA SER A 74 -11.00 52.05 19.42
C SER A 74 -12.04 50.96 19.10
N ARG A 75 -12.93 50.66 20.04
CA ARG A 75 -13.99 49.66 19.84
C ARG A 75 -14.95 50.08 18.73
N PHE A 76 -15.10 49.23 17.72
CA PHE A 76 -16.00 49.41 16.59
C PHE A 76 -17.07 48.31 16.57
N GLU A 77 -18.34 48.66 16.70
CA GLU A 77 -19.45 47.71 16.70
C GLU A 77 -20.34 47.90 15.47
N ASN A 78 -20.34 46.92 14.56
CA ASN A 78 -21.15 46.92 13.35
C ASN A 78 -22.42 46.09 13.50
N ALA A 79 -23.57 46.73 13.65
CA ALA A 79 -24.90 46.13 13.51
C ALA A 79 -25.56 46.43 12.14
N GLY A 80 -24.89 47.19 11.28
CA GLY A 80 -25.33 47.61 9.95
C GLY A 80 -24.56 46.92 8.82
N GLY A 81 -24.20 47.68 7.78
CA GLY A 81 -23.37 47.19 6.67
C GLY A 81 -22.06 47.96 6.56
N VAL A 82 -20.94 47.26 6.40
CA VAL A 82 -19.65 47.84 6.03
C VAL A 82 -19.20 47.25 4.71
N PHE A 83 -19.10 48.09 3.68
CA PHE A 83 -18.65 47.71 2.34
C PHE A 83 -17.37 48.48 2.02
N SER A 84 -16.27 47.78 1.80
CA SER A 84 -14.98 48.40 1.55
C SER A 84 -14.44 48.05 0.17
N ALA A 85 -14.17 49.09 -0.62
CA ALA A 85 -13.27 49.07 -1.77
C ALA A 85 -11.87 49.64 -1.43
N GLY A 86 -11.69 50.16 -0.20
CA GLY A 86 -10.45 50.78 0.29
C GLY A 86 -9.69 49.93 1.31
N THR A 87 -8.88 50.58 2.15
CA THR A 87 -8.11 49.92 3.21
C THR A 87 -8.69 50.21 4.59
N ILE A 88 -8.94 49.17 5.39
CA ILE A 88 -9.26 49.29 6.81
C ILE A 88 -8.07 48.75 7.61
N THR A 89 -7.62 49.49 8.62
CA THR A 89 -6.60 49.04 9.56
C THR A 89 -7.22 48.97 10.95
N ASN A 90 -7.24 47.78 11.55
CA ASN A 90 -7.78 47.53 12.88
C ASN A 90 -6.64 47.35 13.89
N ALA A 91 -6.52 48.28 14.84
CA ALA A 91 -5.55 48.25 15.93
C ALA A 91 -6.16 47.90 17.29
N ASP A 92 -7.49 47.80 17.39
CA ASP A 92 -8.23 47.46 18.63
C ASP A 92 -9.37 46.47 18.30
N VAL A 93 -10.54 46.59 18.93
CA VAL A 93 -11.67 45.66 18.76
C VAL A 93 -12.58 46.08 17.59
N PHE A 94 -12.79 45.18 16.63
CA PHE A 94 -13.79 45.29 15.57
C PHE A 94 -14.80 44.15 15.67
N ILE A 95 -16.06 44.46 16.01
CA ILE A 95 -17.15 43.51 16.14
C ILE A 95 -18.09 43.65 14.95
N ASN A 96 -18.33 42.56 14.23
CA ASN A 96 -19.29 42.48 13.14
C ASN A 96 -20.49 41.62 13.53
N ASN A 97 -21.65 42.25 13.72
CA ASN A 97 -22.90 41.57 14.04
C ASN A 97 -23.84 41.43 12.82
N ARG A 98 -23.47 41.95 11.64
CA ARG A 98 -24.34 41.91 10.46
C ARG A 98 -23.60 41.65 9.15
N VAL A 99 -23.16 42.68 8.43
CA VAL A 99 -22.50 42.50 7.12
C VAL A 99 -21.21 43.28 7.07
N PHE A 100 -20.13 42.56 6.74
CA PHE A 100 -18.84 43.14 6.38
C PHE A 100 -18.37 42.56 5.04
N THR A 101 -18.02 43.41 4.08
CA THR A 101 -17.59 42.97 2.76
C THR A 101 -16.36 43.74 2.29
N LEU A 102 -15.35 42.99 1.89
CA LEU A 102 -14.17 43.46 1.18
C LEU A 102 -14.37 43.20 -0.31
N GLN A 103 -14.38 44.25 -1.12
CA GLN A 103 -14.43 44.18 -2.58
C GLN A 103 -13.05 43.86 -3.16
N GLU A 104 -13.00 43.50 -4.43
CA GLU A 104 -11.74 43.27 -5.13
C GLU A 104 -10.80 44.49 -5.05
N GLY A 105 -9.53 44.26 -4.78
CA GLY A 105 -8.52 45.31 -4.57
C GLY A 105 -8.55 46.01 -3.21
N SER A 106 -9.57 45.75 -2.37
CA SER A 106 -9.66 46.29 -1.01
C SER A 106 -8.81 45.48 -0.01
N ARG A 107 -8.57 46.06 1.17
CA ARG A 107 -7.75 45.41 2.21
C ARG A 107 -8.27 45.65 3.62
N PHE A 108 -8.24 44.62 4.46
CA PHE A 108 -8.41 44.73 5.91
C PHE A 108 -7.14 44.25 6.60
N ASN A 109 -6.55 45.07 7.46
CA ASN A 109 -5.37 44.72 8.26
C ASN A 109 -5.77 44.63 9.73
N ASN A 110 -5.92 43.43 10.27
CA ASN A 110 -5.99 43.22 11.70
C ASN A 110 -4.57 43.20 12.26
N LEU A 111 -4.15 44.28 12.94
CA LEU A 111 -2.81 44.38 13.51
C LEU A 111 -2.65 43.43 14.70
N ALA A 112 -1.41 43.27 15.18
CA ALA A 112 -1.10 42.40 16.31
C ALA A 112 -1.88 42.72 17.60
N SER A 113 -2.25 43.98 17.82
CA SER A 113 -3.11 44.42 18.93
C SER A 113 -4.60 44.25 18.66
N GLY A 114 -4.98 44.00 17.40
CA GLY A 114 -6.35 43.98 16.95
C GLY A 114 -7.08 42.67 17.23
N LEU A 115 -8.35 42.80 17.61
CA LEU A 115 -9.30 41.70 17.69
C LEU A 115 -10.41 41.94 16.66
N TYR A 116 -10.56 41.03 15.71
CA TYR A 116 -11.75 40.95 14.89
C TYR A 116 -12.69 39.87 15.44
N SER A 117 -13.95 40.22 15.68
CA SER A 117 -14.99 39.30 16.10
C SER A 117 -16.19 39.33 15.16
N GLY A 118 -16.42 38.23 14.46
CA GLY A 118 -17.52 38.07 13.50
C GLY A 118 -18.88 37.77 14.12
N PHE A 119 -18.99 37.52 15.43
CA PHE A 119 -20.23 37.18 16.16
C PHE A 119 -21.29 36.46 15.29
N GLN A 120 -22.40 37.13 14.96
CA GLN A 120 -23.48 36.64 14.10
C GLN A 120 -23.37 37.17 12.65
N GLY A 121 -22.41 38.05 12.37
CA GLY A 121 -22.29 38.74 11.10
C GLY A 121 -21.61 37.90 10.01
N SER A 122 -22.01 38.13 8.77
CA SER A 122 -21.39 37.53 7.59
C SER A 122 -20.21 38.37 7.10
N VAL A 123 -19.14 37.71 6.68
CA VAL A 123 -17.93 38.33 6.14
C VAL A 123 -17.65 37.82 4.72
N GLY A 124 -17.72 38.71 3.74
CA GLY A 124 -17.32 38.42 2.36
C GLY A 124 -15.94 39.01 2.04
N ILE A 125 -15.00 38.17 1.61
CA ILE A 125 -13.62 38.57 1.29
C ILE A 125 -13.40 38.34 -0.22
N ASN A 126 -13.58 39.39 -1.03
CA ASN A 126 -13.14 39.41 -2.43
C ASN A 126 -11.85 40.22 -2.63
N GLY A 127 -11.40 40.94 -1.59
CA GLY A 127 -10.09 41.59 -1.51
C GLY A 127 -9.13 40.80 -0.61
N THR A 128 -8.26 41.49 0.14
CA THR A 128 -7.30 40.85 1.06
C THR A 128 -7.64 41.11 2.52
N PHE A 129 -7.83 40.05 3.30
CA PHE A 129 -7.89 40.10 4.76
C PHE A 129 -6.56 39.62 5.33
N VAL A 130 -5.85 40.49 6.06
CA VAL A 130 -4.60 40.16 6.74
C VAL A 130 -4.85 40.11 8.24
N ASN A 131 -4.52 38.97 8.86
CA ASN A 131 -4.57 38.76 10.29
C ASN A 131 -3.16 38.65 10.90
N GLU A 132 -2.82 39.61 11.76
CA GLU A 132 -1.61 39.62 12.58
C GLU A 132 -1.93 39.53 14.08
N GLY A 133 -3.20 39.65 14.46
CA GLY A 133 -3.72 39.57 15.83
C GLY A 133 -4.69 38.39 16.01
N ALA A 134 -5.86 38.65 16.58
CA ALA A 134 -6.88 37.63 16.83
C ALA A 134 -8.10 37.80 15.93
N VAL A 135 -8.56 36.70 15.33
CA VAL A 135 -9.82 36.58 14.60
C VAL A 135 -10.65 35.48 15.24
N THR A 136 -11.88 35.80 15.58
CA THR A 136 -12.88 34.81 15.96
C THR A 136 -14.17 35.13 15.23
N HIS A 137 -14.93 34.12 14.85
CA HIS A 137 -16.33 34.31 14.48
C HIS A 137 -17.18 33.34 15.30
N SER A 138 -18.47 33.60 15.48
CA SER A 138 -19.38 32.60 16.02
C SER A 138 -20.39 32.19 14.95
N LEU A 139 -21.70 32.22 15.21
CA LEU A 139 -22.80 31.95 14.26
C LEU A 139 -22.70 32.63 12.87
N GLY A 140 -21.87 33.65 12.70
CA GLY A 140 -21.52 34.28 11.43
C GLY A 140 -20.51 33.49 10.60
N HIS A 141 -20.61 33.53 9.28
CA HIS A 141 -19.69 32.83 8.37
C HIS A 141 -18.64 33.76 7.76
N ILE A 142 -17.44 33.23 7.53
CA ILE A 142 -16.39 33.89 6.74
C ILE A 142 -16.29 33.21 5.38
N THR A 143 -16.39 34.01 4.32
CA THR A 143 -16.31 33.53 2.93
C THR A 143 -15.20 34.24 2.18
N VAL A 144 -14.15 33.50 1.83
CA VAL A 144 -13.12 33.92 0.87
C VAL A 144 -13.62 33.59 -0.53
N GLY A 145 -13.96 34.62 -1.30
CA GLY A 145 -14.39 34.48 -2.69
C GLY A 145 -13.24 34.11 -3.62
N GLU A 146 -13.54 33.78 -4.88
CA GLU A 146 -12.55 33.28 -5.85
C GLU A 146 -11.33 34.19 -6.06
N ARG A 147 -11.51 35.50 -5.91
CA ARG A 147 -10.43 36.51 -6.00
C ARG A 147 -9.92 36.97 -4.63
N GLY A 148 -10.51 36.47 -3.56
CA GLY A 148 -10.19 36.84 -2.20
C GLY A 148 -8.94 36.17 -1.67
N GLU A 149 -8.28 36.85 -0.73
CA GLU A 149 -7.15 36.31 0.02
C GLU A 149 -7.35 36.49 1.52
N TYR A 150 -7.15 35.42 2.29
CA TYR A 150 -7.01 35.46 3.75
C TYR A 150 -5.60 35.08 4.13
N ILE A 151 -4.86 35.99 4.78
CA ILE A 151 -3.46 35.79 5.13
C ILE A 151 -3.30 35.95 6.64
N GLN A 152 -2.94 34.87 7.33
CA GLN A 152 -2.53 34.91 8.72
C GLN A 152 -1.01 34.89 8.81
N ARG A 153 -0.40 35.92 9.41
CA ARG A 153 1.06 36.08 9.44
C ARG A 153 1.55 36.77 10.69
N GLN A 154 2.82 36.56 11.01
CA GLN A 154 3.48 37.24 12.12
C GLN A 154 3.70 38.71 11.76
N SER A 155 3.35 39.64 12.67
CA SER A 155 3.71 41.05 12.51
C SER A 155 5.21 41.24 12.75
N LEU A 156 5.84 42.14 12.00
CA LEU A 156 7.27 42.40 12.13
C LEU A 156 7.58 42.99 13.52
N GLY A 157 8.44 42.31 14.28
CA GLY A 157 8.83 42.75 15.62
C GLY A 157 7.81 42.50 16.73
N SER A 158 6.66 41.88 16.42
CA SER A 158 5.67 41.46 17.44
C SER A 158 5.96 40.06 17.95
N SER A 159 5.71 39.82 19.24
CA SER A 159 5.68 38.48 19.86
C SER A 159 4.27 37.88 19.93
N VAL A 160 3.24 38.61 19.51
CA VAL A 160 1.85 38.11 19.50
C VAL A 160 1.72 36.99 18.47
N THR A 161 1.24 35.84 18.89
CA THR A 161 0.93 34.73 17.98
C THR A 161 -0.44 34.97 17.36
N PRO A 162 -0.55 35.12 16.04
CA PRO A 162 -1.83 35.37 15.40
C PRO A 162 -2.74 34.12 15.50
N THR A 163 -4.03 34.34 15.67
CA THR A 163 -5.02 33.25 15.80
C THR A 163 -6.25 33.49 14.95
N THR A 164 -6.81 32.41 14.40
CA THR A 164 -8.14 32.36 13.82
C THR A 164 -8.90 31.20 14.46
N ILE A 165 -10.07 31.45 15.03
CA ILE A 165 -10.90 30.41 15.67
C ILE A 165 -12.28 30.37 15.00
N THR A 166 -12.68 29.17 14.59
CA THR A 166 -13.97 28.86 13.94
C THR A 166 -14.76 27.85 14.80
N PRO A 167 -15.62 28.31 15.70
CA PRO A 167 -16.24 27.47 16.73
C PRO A 167 -17.65 26.95 16.37
N ASP A 168 -18.45 27.58 15.52
CA ASP A 168 -19.84 27.14 15.30
C ASP A 168 -20.44 27.53 13.94
N ALA A 169 -19.61 28.04 13.04
CA ALA A 169 -20.02 28.44 11.68
C ALA A 169 -18.97 28.05 10.63
N PRO A 170 -19.35 27.98 9.35
CA PRO A 170 -18.44 27.62 8.28
C PRO A 170 -17.43 28.74 7.97
N PHE A 171 -16.20 28.32 7.75
CA PHE A 171 -15.19 29.09 7.02
C PHE A 171 -15.10 28.51 5.61
N THR A 172 -15.54 29.26 4.60
CA THR A 172 -15.55 28.81 3.21
C THR A 172 -14.43 29.46 2.40
N ASN A 173 -13.68 28.67 1.63
CA ASN A 173 -12.57 29.13 0.82
C ASN A 173 -12.74 28.77 -0.67
N ALA A 174 -12.98 29.77 -1.51
CA ALA A 174 -12.93 29.65 -2.97
C ALA A 174 -11.72 30.35 -3.61
N GLY A 175 -10.98 31.17 -2.84
CA GLY A 175 -9.81 31.91 -3.29
C GLY A 175 -8.53 31.36 -2.66
N ARG A 176 -7.80 32.20 -1.92
CA ARG A 176 -6.53 31.82 -1.29
C ARG A 176 -6.58 32.01 0.22
N VAL A 177 -6.15 30.99 0.94
CA VAL A 177 -5.86 31.06 2.38
C VAL A 177 -4.37 30.77 2.58
N HIS A 178 -3.66 31.61 3.33
CA HIS A 178 -2.27 31.38 3.69
C HIS A 178 -2.09 31.53 5.20
N ILE A 179 -1.75 30.42 5.87
CA ILE A 179 -1.45 30.36 7.30
C ILE A 179 0.08 30.34 7.43
N ALA A 180 0.68 31.53 7.43
CA ALA A 180 2.13 31.71 7.49
C ALA A 180 2.68 31.70 8.94
N ALA A 181 1.84 32.03 9.93
CA ALA A 181 2.19 32.02 11.35
C ALA A 181 0.98 31.70 12.23
N GLY A 182 1.25 31.23 13.45
CA GLY A 182 0.23 31.00 14.47
C GLY A 182 -0.76 29.88 14.16
N ASP A 183 -1.95 29.98 14.75
CA ASP A 183 -2.93 28.89 14.80
C ASP A 183 -4.22 29.25 14.06
N PHE A 184 -4.63 28.36 13.15
CA PHE A 184 -5.97 28.35 12.59
C PHE A 184 -6.73 27.16 13.17
N ILE A 185 -7.78 27.41 13.93
CA ILE A 185 -8.43 26.41 14.78
C ILE A 185 -9.89 26.26 14.39
N ILE A 186 -10.31 25.04 14.10
CA ILE A 186 -11.71 24.63 13.92
C ILE A 186 -12.10 23.89 15.19
N ASP A 187 -12.93 24.49 16.05
CA ASP A 187 -13.20 23.96 17.40
C ASP A 187 -14.66 24.14 17.82
N PRO A 188 -15.55 23.24 17.38
CA PRO A 188 -16.93 23.19 17.87
C PRO A 188 -17.07 22.75 19.31
N ILE A 189 -16.03 22.20 19.92
CA ILE A 189 -16.11 21.68 21.28
C ILE A 189 -16.10 22.85 22.27
N SER A 190 -15.29 23.89 22.02
CA SER A 190 -15.16 25.07 22.88
C SER A 190 -16.50 25.75 23.23
N VAL A 191 -17.44 25.79 22.28
CA VAL A 191 -18.75 26.44 22.45
C VAL A 191 -19.92 25.45 22.49
N ARG A 192 -19.65 24.14 22.51
CA ARG A 192 -20.65 23.08 22.30
C ARG A 192 -21.47 23.30 21.02
N GLY A 193 -20.82 23.77 19.97
CA GLY A 193 -21.39 23.95 18.65
C GLY A 193 -21.83 22.61 18.04
N VAL A 194 -22.89 22.64 17.25
CA VAL A 194 -23.40 21.44 16.55
C VAL A 194 -22.41 20.97 15.47
N SER A 195 -21.71 21.91 14.83
CA SER A 195 -20.64 21.64 13.87
C SER A 195 -19.87 22.93 13.56
N ALA A 196 -18.55 22.83 13.36
CA ALA A 196 -17.76 23.88 12.72
C ALA A 196 -17.05 23.29 11.50
N THR A 197 -16.98 24.04 10.41
CA THR A 197 -16.46 23.53 9.14
C THR A 197 -15.44 24.46 8.51
N TYR A 198 -14.47 23.85 7.83
CA TYR A 198 -13.63 24.50 6.84
C TYR A 198 -13.94 23.86 5.49
N ASP A 199 -14.62 24.61 4.62
CA ASP A 199 -15.11 24.11 3.35
C ASP A 199 -14.37 24.80 2.19
N GLN A 200 -13.50 24.06 1.53
CA GLN A 200 -12.72 24.54 0.39
C GLN A 200 -13.32 24.07 -0.93
N SER A 201 -13.62 25.02 -1.81
CA SER A 201 -14.13 24.74 -3.16
C SER A 201 -13.02 24.20 -4.07
N SER A 202 -13.40 23.76 -5.28
CA SER A 202 -12.46 23.28 -6.30
C SER A 202 -11.47 24.34 -6.80
N THR A 203 -11.79 25.62 -6.68
CA THR A 203 -10.90 26.74 -7.05
C THR A 203 -10.03 27.20 -5.89
N GLY A 204 -10.43 26.86 -4.65
CA GLY A 204 -9.75 27.31 -3.45
C GLY A 204 -8.36 26.71 -3.31
N THR A 205 -7.45 27.48 -2.71
CA THR A 205 -6.10 27.06 -2.32
C THR A 205 -5.82 27.41 -0.86
N THR A 206 -5.13 26.51 -0.15
CA THR A 206 -4.74 26.71 1.25
C THR A 206 -3.29 26.31 1.42
N GLN A 207 -2.44 27.28 1.79
CA GLN A 207 -1.05 27.05 2.16
C GLN A 207 -0.91 27.11 3.68
N ILE A 208 -0.32 26.07 4.27
CA ILE A 208 -0.13 25.93 5.72
C ILE A 208 1.37 25.85 5.99
N ASP A 209 1.99 26.96 6.40
CA ASP A 209 3.39 27.01 6.81
C ASP A 209 3.55 27.10 8.34
N ALA A 210 2.45 27.33 9.06
CA ALA A 210 2.34 27.24 10.51
C ALA A 210 1.35 26.11 10.88
N ARG A 211 0.24 26.36 11.58
CA ARG A 211 -0.62 25.28 12.08
C ARG A 211 -2.10 25.46 11.75
N LEU A 212 -2.72 24.41 11.19
CA LEU A 212 -4.17 24.25 11.12
C LEU A 212 -4.58 23.08 12.03
N GLN A 213 -5.46 23.35 12.99
CA GLN A 213 -5.97 22.39 13.95
C GLN A 213 -7.46 22.16 13.74
N ASN A 214 -7.86 20.92 13.55
CA ASN A 214 -9.24 20.47 13.51
C ASN A 214 -9.55 19.73 14.82
N ILE A 215 -10.16 20.43 15.77
CA ILE A 215 -10.51 19.98 17.12
C ILE A 215 -11.99 19.56 17.14
N GLY A 216 -12.29 18.44 16.50
CA GLY A 216 -13.65 17.92 16.40
C GLY A 216 -14.56 18.51 15.32
N GLY A 217 -14.05 19.43 14.50
CA GLY A 217 -14.74 19.98 13.34
C GLY A 217 -14.64 19.11 12.08
N THR A 218 -15.08 19.69 10.96
CA THR A 218 -15.01 19.06 9.63
C THR A 218 -14.19 19.90 8.65
N VAL A 219 -13.22 19.28 7.97
CA VAL A 219 -12.50 19.87 6.85
C VAL A 219 -12.94 19.19 5.56
N ARG A 220 -13.44 19.96 4.59
CA ARG A 220 -13.77 19.48 3.24
C ARG A 220 -12.87 20.15 2.23
N ASN A 221 -12.10 19.37 1.49
CA ASN A 221 -11.20 19.87 0.47
C ASN A 221 -11.58 19.37 -0.92
N ALA A 222 -12.14 20.24 -1.76
CA ALA A 222 -12.31 19.99 -3.19
C ALA A 222 -11.21 20.63 -4.06
N GLY A 223 -10.42 21.56 -3.50
CA GLY A 223 -9.34 22.29 -4.17
C GLY A 223 -7.97 21.74 -3.78
N ALA A 224 -7.03 22.64 -3.46
CA ALA A 224 -5.67 22.27 -3.06
C ALA A 224 -5.34 22.70 -1.62
N ILE A 225 -5.01 21.76 -0.75
CA ILE A 225 -4.38 22.02 0.56
C ILE A 225 -2.91 21.60 0.48
N THR A 226 -2.02 22.50 0.87
CA THR A 226 -0.57 22.28 0.91
C THR A 226 -0.03 22.56 2.30
N ILE A 227 0.58 21.56 2.91
CA ILE A 227 1.35 21.68 4.16
C ILE A 227 2.81 21.91 3.78
N GLY A 228 3.29 23.12 4.03
CA GLY A 228 4.69 23.51 3.85
C GLY A 228 5.62 22.77 4.80
N ALA A 229 6.93 22.90 4.60
CA ALA A 229 7.94 22.10 5.33
C ALA A 229 7.93 22.34 6.84
N THR A 230 7.53 23.54 7.28
CA THR A 230 7.33 23.91 8.69
C THR A 230 5.89 23.77 9.15
N GLY A 231 4.98 23.46 8.21
CA GLY A 231 3.55 23.39 8.45
C GLY A 231 3.13 22.15 9.22
N GLU A 232 2.05 22.30 9.99
CA GLU A 232 1.36 21.22 10.66
C GLU A 232 -0.15 21.26 10.35
N TYR A 233 -0.66 20.14 9.85
CA TYR A 233 -2.08 19.82 9.90
C TYR A 233 -2.33 18.83 11.04
N ARG A 234 -3.21 19.18 11.98
CA ARG A 234 -3.54 18.37 13.14
C ARG A 234 -5.03 18.15 13.24
N GLN A 235 -5.44 16.89 13.38
CA GLN A 235 -6.82 16.52 13.66
C GLN A 235 -6.87 15.74 14.96
N GLU A 236 -7.68 16.22 15.91
CA GLU A 236 -7.83 15.61 17.23
C GLU A 236 -9.20 15.89 17.83
N SER A 237 -9.52 15.13 18.88
CA SER A 237 -10.58 15.44 19.81
C SER A 237 -10.04 15.22 21.23
N PRO A 238 -10.09 16.25 22.09
CA PRO A 238 -9.66 16.14 23.47
C PRO A 238 -10.61 15.29 24.32
N ILE A 239 -11.80 14.95 23.80
CA ILE A 239 -12.83 14.19 24.51
C ILE A 239 -13.07 12.87 23.75
N PRO A 240 -12.57 11.73 24.25
CA PRO A 240 -12.74 10.44 23.60
C PRO A 240 -14.21 10.14 23.28
N GLY A 241 -14.51 9.84 22.00
CA GLY A 241 -15.85 9.48 21.54
C GLY A 241 -16.81 10.65 21.26
N PHE A 242 -16.41 11.90 21.51
CA PHE A 242 -17.20 13.09 21.20
C PHE A 242 -16.52 13.88 20.07
N LEU A 243 -17.23 14.05 18.93
CA LEU A 243 -16.78 14.81 17.76
C LEU A 243 -15.28 14.59 17.44
N PRO A 244 -14.88 13.44 16.87
CA PRO A 244 -13.46 13.06 16.77
C PRO A 244 -12.65 13.82 15.71
N GLY A 245 -13.28 14.75 14.98
CA GLY A 245 -12.72 15.44 13.82
C GLY A 245 -12.90 14.61 12.55
N SER A 246 -13.15 15.28 11.43
CA SER A 246 -13.23 14.63 10.11
C SER A 246 -12.60 15.48 9.02
N THR A 247 -11.91 14.80 8.10
CA THR A 247 -11.43 15.38 6.84
C THR A 247 -11.95 14.56 5.67
N VAL A 248 -12.47 15.24 4.65
CA VAL A 248 -12.80 14.66 3.35
C VAL A 248 -12.03 15.38 2.26
N ASN A 249 -11.16 14.67 1.57
CA ASN A 249 -10.35 15.19 0.47
C ASN A 249 -10.85 14.62 -0.87
N THR A 250 -11.49 15.45 -1.70
CA THR A 250 -11.82 15.14 -3.10
C THR A 250 -10.87 15.82 -4.09
N GLY A 251 -10.11 16.82 -3.63
CA GLY A 251 -9.09 17.53 -4.40
C GLY A 251 -7.67 16.99 -4.17
N THR A 252 -6.70 17.90 -4.04
CA THR A 252 -5.29 17.59 -3.77
C THR A 252 -4.89 17.98 -2.35
N PHE A 253 -4.18 17.07 -1.68
CA PHE A 253 -3.58 17.29 -0.37
C PHE A 253 -2.08 16.97 -0.44
N THR A 254 -1.23 17.99 -0.32
CA THR A 254 0.23 17.84 -0.39
C THR A 254 0.84 18.08 0.97
N ASN A 255 1.61 17.14 1.49
CA ASN A 255 2.29 17.24 2.79
C ASN A 255 3.80 17.20 2.64
N THR A 256 4.46 18.32 2.89
CA THR A 256 5.93 18.41 3.02
C THR A 256 6.39 18.60 4.46
N GLY A 257 5.49 19.03 5.36
CA GLY A 257 5.71 19.16 6.80
C GLY A 257 5.11 18.00 7.56
N THR A 258 4.19 18.29 8.49
CA THR A 258 3.58 17.30 9.39
C THR A 258 2.07 17.24 9.23
N THR A 259 1.54 16.04 9.08
CA THR A 259 0.09 15.75 9.12
C THR A 259 -0.17 14.71 10.20
N ASN A 260 -0.99 15.05 11.20
CA ASN A 260 -1.28 14.20 12.35
C ASN A 260 -2.80 13.98 12.48
N ILE A 261 -3.25 12.75 12.25
CA ILE A 261 -4.62 12.30 12.53
C ILE A 261 -4.59 11.59 13.88
N VAL A 262 -4.64 12.36 14.97
CA VAL A 262 -4.58 11.84 16.35
C VAL A 262 -5.84 11.02 16.65
N THR A 263 -7.00 11.57 16.27
CA THR A 263 -8.31 10.92 16.35
C THR A 263 -9.14 11.20 15.10
N GLY A 264 -10.22 10.45 14.92
CA GLY A 264 -11.19 10.70 13.85
C GLY A 264 -10.72 10.20 12.50
N GLY A 265 -11.38 10.64 11.43
CA GLY A 265 -11.19 10.09 10.10
C GLY A 265 -10.61 11.10 9.11
N PHE A 266 -9.64 10.67 8.32
CA PHE A 266 -9.22 11.30 7.08
C PHE A 266 -9.65 10.39 5.91
N THR A 267 -10.64 10.84 5.13
CA THR A 267 -11.13 10.12 3.95
C THR A 267 -10.59 10.79 2.70
N ASN A 268 -9.74 10.06 1.97
CA ASN A 268 -9.23 10.44 0.67
C ASN A 268 -10.06 9.83 -0.46
N GLN A 269 -10.63 10.70 -1.28
CA GLN A 269 -11.32 10.41 -2.54
C GLN A 269 -10.65 11.11 -3.74
N GLY A 270 -9.59 11.89 -3.48
CA GLY A 270 -8.77 12.58 -4.47
C GLY A 270 -7.32 12.10 -4.42
N SER A 271 -6.38 13.05 -4.44
CA SER A 271 -4.95 12.77 -4.43
C SER A 271 -4.28 13.25 -3.15
N VAL A 272 -3.46 12.40 -2.55
CA VAL A 272 -2.58 12.74 -1.42
C VAL A 272 -1.13 12.52 -1.82
N ALA A 273 -0.28 13.52 -1.65
CA ALA A 273 1.17 13.40 -1.79
C ALA A 273 1.83 13.66 -0.44
N ASN A 274 2.65 12.74 0.05
CA ASN A 274 3.41 12.90 1.28
C ASN A 274 4.91 12.81 1.01
N SER A 275 5.65 13.86 1.27
CA SER A 275 7.12 13.86 1.36
C SER A 275 7.65 14.22 2.75
N GLY A 276 6.76 14.65 3.66
CA GLY A 276 7.04 14.89 5.06
C GLY A 276 6.62 13.72 5.97
N THR A 277 6.07 14.05 7.13
CA THR A 277 5.56 13.07 8.12
C THR A 277 4.04 13.03 8.09
N PHE A 278 3.47 11.84 7.95
CA PHE A 278 2.03 11.57 8.07
C PHE A 278 1.80 10.53 9.16
N THR A 279 1.05 10.86 10.19
CA THR A 279 0.80 9.98 11.34
C THR A 279 -0.69 9.72 11.52
N VAL A 280 -1.06 8.45 11.64
CA VAL A 280 -2.37 7.99 12.09
C VAL A 280 -2.24 7.48 13.52
N GLY A 281 -2.79 8.22 14.48
CA GLY A 281 -2.81 7.86 15.90
C GLY A 281 -3.70 6.65 16.19
N THR A 282 -3.62 6.11 17.40
CA THR A 282 -4.32 4.88 17.81
C THR A 282 -5.84 4.92 17.64
N ALA A 283 -6.45 6.09 17.82
CA ALA A 283 -7.87 6.35 17.58
C ALA A 283 -8.14 7.08 16.24
N GLY A 284 -7.10 7.23 15.41
CA GLY A 284 -7.17 7.82 14.09
C GLY A 284 -7.46 6.80 13.01
N GLN A 285 -8.04 7.28 11.91
CA GLN A 285 -8.32 6.48 10.72
C GLN A 285 -7.90 7.23 9.46
N TYR A 286 -7.20 6.55 8.56
CA TYR A 286 -6.97 7.01 7.20
C TYR A 286 -7.64 6.04 6.22
N VAL A 287 -8.48 6.57 5.34
CA VAL A 287 -9.33 5.79 4.45
C VAL A 287 -9.16 6.28 3.02
N GLN A 288 -8.88 5.39 2.08
CA GLN A 288 -8.98 5.66 0.65
C GLN A 288 -10.18 4.94 0.07
N GLU A 289 -11.06 5.68 -0.62
CA GLU A 289 -12.27 5.13 -1.25
C GLU A 289 -12.59 5.84 -2.55
N VAL A 290 -13.09 5.09 -3.53
CA VAL A 290 -13.67 5.67 -4.74
C VAL A 290 -15.02 6.30 -4.38
N SER A 291 -15.24 7.56 -4.76
CA SER A 291 -16.56 8.17 -4.65
C SER A 291 -17.53 7.46 -5.60
N SER A 292 -18.76 7.18 -5.14
CA SER A 292 -19.80 6.56 -5.97
C SER A 292 -19.99 7.36 -7.28
N GLY A 293 -19.81 6.70 -8.43
CA GLY A 293 -19.96 7.31 -9.75
C GLY A 293 -18.74 8.09 -10.27
N SER A 294 -17.61 8.08 -9.56
CA SER A 294 -16.36 8.71 -9.99
C SER A 294 -15.50 7.74 -10.82
N SER A 295 -14.88 8.25 -11.90
CA SER A 295 -13.81 7.57 -12.65
C SER A 295 -12.40 7.92 -12.13
N SER A 296 -12.31 8.84 -11.15
CA SER A 296 -11.06 9.12 -10.46
C SER A 296 -10.65 7.91 -9.63
N HIS A 297 -9.36 7.59 -9.67
CA HIS A 297 -8.76 6.54 -8.85
C HIS A 297 -8.00 7.22 -7.71
N PRO A 298 -8.60 7.33 -6.51
CA PRO A 298 -7.93 7.94 -5.37
C PRO A 298 -6.59 7.28 -5.12
N GLY A 299 -5.60 8.11 -4.82
CA GLY A 299 -4.24 7.66 -4.66
C GLY A 299 -3.53 8.39 -3.55
N MET A 300 -2.64 7.67 -2.88
CA MET A 300 -1.61 8.24 -2.04
C MET A 300 -0.24 7.94 -2.62
N ASN A 301 0.59 8.98 -2.80
CA ASN A 301 2.02 8.83 -3.09
C ASN A 301 2.84 9.23 -1.86
N ASN A 302 3.37 8.23 -1.17
CA ASN A 302 4.26 8.39 -0.04
C ASN A 302 5.73 8.28 -0.47
N SER A 303 6.45 9.39 -0.33
CA SER A 303 7.90 9.52 -0.50
C SER A 303 8.62 9.91 0.80
N GLY A 304 7.87 10.23 1.86
CA GLY A 304 8.37 10.49 3.22
C GLY A 304 8.00 9.38 4.20
N THR A 305 7.71 9.74 5.44
CA THR A 305 7.35 8.79 6.51
C THR A 305 5.84 8.77 6.72
N PHE A 306 5.25 7.58 6.61
CA PHE A 306 3.87 7.31 6.99
C PHE A 306 3.85 6.35 8.20
N THR A 307 3.33 6.80 9.34
CA THR A 307 3.24 5.97 10.56
C THR A 307 1.79 5.68 10.89
N ASN A 308 1.47 4.41 11.14
CA ASN A 308 0.13 3.96 11.50
C ASN A 308 0.12 3.23 12.85
N ALA A 309 -0.52 3.84 13.83
CA ALA A 309 -0.86 3.22 15.12
C ALA A 309 -2.37 2.92 15.24
N GLY A 310 -3.20 3.45 14.33
CA GLY A 310 -4.65 3.28 14.29
C GLY A 310 -5.10 2.40 13.14
N THR A 311 -6.02 2.89 12.30
CA THR A 311 -6.53 2.13 11.16
C THR A 311 -6.20 2.80 9.83
N VAL A 312 -5.61 2.04 8.92
CA VAL A 312 -5.46 2.43 7.51
C VAL A 312 -6.29 1.49 6.66
N ARG A 313 -7.10 2.05 5.76
CA ARG A 313 -7.83 1.28 4.76
C ARG A 313 -7.57 1.80 3.37
N ILE A 314 -7.17 0.90 2.49
CA ILE A 314 -6.98 1.13 1.07
C ILE A 314 -8.13 0.41 0.37
N GLY A 315 -9.16 1.15 0.00
CA GLY A 315 -10.37 0.62 -0.61
C GLY A 315 -10.17 0.10 -2.02
N GLU A 316 -11.13 -0.67 -2.51
CA GLU A 316 -11.10 -1.22 -3.87
C GLU A 316 -11.01 -0.10 -4.91
N GLY A 317 -10.27 -0.33 -5.99
CA GLY A 317 -10.02 0.69 -7.02
C GLY A 317 -9.10 1.85 -6.61
N THR A 318 -8.58 1.86 -5.37
CA THR A 318 -7.62 2.88 -4.89
C THR A 318 -6.19 2.34 -4.81
N SER A 319 -5.22 3.25 -4.66
CA SER A 319 -3.81 2.86 -4.55
C SER A 319 -3.03 3.62 -3.48
N PHE A 320 -2.26 2.89 -2.68
CA PHE A 320 -1.21 3.45 -1.82
C PHE A 320 0.15 3.11 -2.41
N GLY A 321 0.86 4.13 -2.87
CA GLY A 321 2.22 4.04 -3.35
C GLY A 321 3.22 4.42 -2.26
N ASN A 322 4.13 3.52 -1.90
CA ASN A 322 5.28 3.81 -1.04
C ASN A 322 6.55 3.74 -1.88
N PHE A 323 7.11 4.89 -2.25
CA PHE A 323 8.14 4.97 -3.27
C PHE A 323 9.33 5.84 -2.87
N SER A 324 10.54 5.31 -3.03
CA SER A 324 11.76 6.11 -2.93
C SER A 324 12.62 5.95 -4.18
N ASN A 325 13.20 7.07 -4.61
CA ASN A 325 14.24 7.15 -5.64
C ASN A 325 15.57 7.63 -5.04
N ARG A 326 15.80 7.40 -3.74
CA ARG A 326 17.01 7.83 -3.04
C ARG A 326 17.66 6.65 -2.32
N THR A 327 18.98 6.72 -2.18
CA THR A 327 19.79 5.77 -1.40
C THR A 327 20.44 6.52 -0.23
N PRO A 328 20.16 6.16 1.04
CA PRO A 328 19.21 5.15 1.52
C PRO A 328 17.74 5.53 1.23
N PRO A 329 16.79 4.55 1.30
CA PRO A 329 15.37 4.83 1.10
C PRO A 329 14.86 5.89 2.10
N VAL A 330 14.21 6.93 1.59
CA VAL A 330 13.53 7.94 2.43
C VAL A 330 12.06 7.62 2.67
N ALA A 331 11.44 6.84 1.77
CA ALA A 331 10.04 6.48 1.88
C ALA A 331 9.85 5.29 2.82
N GLN A 332 9.02 5.49 3.85
CA GLN A 332 8.77 4.51 4.89
C GLN A 332 7.28 4.42 5.20
N TYR A 333 6.78 3.19 5.32
CA TYR A 333 5.51 2.88 5.94
C TYR A 333 5.77 2.09 7.22
N ILE A 334 5.39 2.64 8.37
CA ILE A 334 5.65 2.07 9.69
C ILE A 334 4.32 1.76 10.37
N GLN A 335 3.99 0.49 10.45
CA GLN A 335 2.89 0.00 11.29
C GLN A 335 3.40 -0.24 12.71
N GLN A 336 2.79 0.42 13.68
CA GLN A 336 3.00 0.11 15.09
C GLN A 336 2.20 -1.12 15.52
N ALA A 337 2.51 -1.68 16.68
CA ALA A 337 1.86 -2.89 17.19
C ALA A 337 0.32 -2.78 17.31
N SER A 338 -0.19 -1.59 17.66
CA SER A 338 -1.64 -1.34 17.72
C SER A 338 -2.28 -1.09 16.36
N GLY A 339 -1.49 -0.85 15.32
CA GLY A 339 -1.97 -0.46 14.01
C GLY A 339 -2.62 -1.62 13.26
N THR A 340 -3.67 -1.31 12.51
CA THR A 340 -4.26 -2.21 11.51
C THR A 340 -4.27 -1.59 10.12
N THR A 341 -3.95 -2.40 9.11
CA THR A 341 -3.97 -1.99 7.69
C THR A 341 -4.75 -2.99 6.87
N HIS A 342 -5.79 -2.50 6.20
CA HIS A 342 -6.65 -3.29 5.34
C HIS A 342 -6.46 -2.88 3.88
N ILE A 343 -6.01 -3.82 3.05
CA ILE A 343 -5.67 -3.60 1.65
C ILE A 343 -6.71 -4.33 0.79
N HIS A 344 -7.69 -3.59 0.27
CA HIS A 344 -8.67 -4.06 -0.72
C HIS A 344 -8.38 -3.48 -2.12
N GLY A 345 -7.69 -2.34 -2.18
CA GLY A 345 -7.07 -1.82 -3.40
C GLY A 345 -5.64 -2.32 -3.58
N THR A 346 -4.76 -1.46 -4.08
CA THR A 346 -3.34 -1.80 -4.30
C THR A 346 -2.43 -1.09 -3.31
N PHE A 347 -1.60 -1.83 -2.59
CA PHE A 347 -0.44 -1.32 -1.86
C PHE A 347 0.83 -1.62 -2.65
N GLN A 348 1.52 -0.59 -3.13
CA GLN A 348 2.74 -0.71 -3.92
C GLN A 348 3.96 -0.25 -3.14
N VAL A 349 5.06 -0.99 -3.24
CA VAL A 349 6.34 -0.67 -2.62
C VAL A 349 7.43 -0.70 -3.67
N GLY A 350 8.09 0.44 -3.92
CA GLY A 350 9.17 0.56 -4.89
C GLY A 350 10.35 1.35 -4.36
N GLY A 351 11.48 0.68 -4.10
CA GLY A 351 12.66 1.29 -3.52
C GLY A 351 12.42 1.85 -2.11
N ALA A 352 11.44 1.32 -1.38
CA ALA A 352 10.98 1.85 -0.10
C ALA A 352 10.97 0.79 1.00
N LYS A 353 10.74 1.22 2.24
CA LYS A 353 10.66 0.34 3.42
C LYS A 353 9.23 0.23 3.94
N VAL A 354 8.83 -0.99 4.30
CA VAL A 354 7.61 -1.28 5.06
C VAL A 354 8.00 -2.03 6.34
N GLU A 355 7.54 -1.55 7.48
CA GLU A 355 7.63 -2.25 8.77
C GLU A 355 6.22 -2.57 9.24
N ASN A 356 5.94 -3.84 9.48
CA ASN A 356 4.67 -4.30 10.04
C ASN A 356 4.84 -4.85 11.46
N GLY A 357 4.63 -4.02 12.48
CA GLY A 357 4.57 -4.46 13.88
C GLY A 357 3.17 -4.90 14.35
N GLY A 358 2.12 -4.51 13.62
CA GLY A 358 0.71 -4.77 13.98
C GLY A 358 0.06 -5.81 13.06
N SER A 359 -1.15 -5.53 12.59
CA SER A 359 -1.87 -6.37 11.64
C SER A 359 -1.95 -5.73 10.26
N MET A 360 -1.50 -6.46 9.24
CA MET A 360 -1.67 -6.08 7.83
C MET A 360 -2.45 -7.20 7.12
N THR A 361 -3.57 -6.83 6.50
CA THR A 361 -4.46 -7.77 5.81
C THR A 361 -4.64 -7.36 4.36
N VAL A 362 -4.29 -8.25 3.44
CA VAL A 362 -4.63 -8.16 2.02
C VAL A 362 -5.94 -8.90 1.81
N GLY A 363 -7.03 -8.15 1.58
CA GLY A 363 -8.36 -8.71 1.30
C GLY A 363 -8.39 -9.41 -0.05
N SER A 364 -9.48 -10.13 -0.37
CA SER A 364 -9.61 -10.95 -1.59
C SER A 364 -9.46 -10.16 -2.90
N THR A 365 -9.80 -8.87 -2.88
CA THR A 365 -9.62 -7.92 -3.99
C THR A 365 -8.31 -7.15 -3.92
N GLY A 366 -7.62 -7.25 -2.78
CA GLY A 366 -6.41 -6.52 -2.48
C GLY A 366 -5.18 -7.06 -3.20
N THR A 367 -4.23 -6.15 -3.46
CA THR A 367 -2.90 -6.50 -3.93
C THR A 367 -1.83 -5.82 -3.08
N TYR A 368 -0.87 -6.60 -2.58
CA TYR A 368 0.40 -6.11 -2.03
C TYR A 368 1.52 -6.41 -3.02
N HIS A 369 2.11 -5.37 -3.63
CA HIS A 369 3.10 -5.54 -4.68
C HIS A 369 4.41 -4.84 -4.31
N GLN A 370 5.45 -5.64 -4.07
CA GLN A 370 6.83 -5.18 -4.01
C GLN A 370 7.47 -5.33 -5.39
N ALA A 371 8.15 -4.29 -5.85
CA ALA A 371 8.91 -4.28 -7.10
C ALA A 371 10.21 -3.45 -6.99
N PHE A 372 11.10 -3.59 -7.99
CA PHE A 372 12.24 -2.69 -8.15
C PHE A 372 11.71 -1.32 -8.49
N ASN A 373 12.37 -0.29 -7.98
CA ASN A 373 12.31 1.00 -8.65
C ASN A 373 13.22 0.94 -9.89
N LYS A 374 12.65 0.99 -11.10
CA LYS A 374 13.43 0.96 -12.35
C LYS A 374 14.42 2.14 -12.47
N PHE A 375 14.19 3.21 -11.72
CA PHE A 375 14.96 4.45 -11.80
C PHE A 375 16.18 4.47 -10.88
N VAL A 376 16.25 3.64 -9.82
CA VAL A 376 17.36 3.59 -8.87
C VAL A 376 17.51 2.18 -8.28
N PRO A 377 18.74 1.63 -8.12
CA PRO A 377 18.97 0.30 -7.54
C PRO A 377 18.75 0.28 -6.01
N VAL A 378 17.58 0.71 -5.55
CA VAL A 378 17.15 0.61 -4.16
C VAL A 378 16.22 -0.57 -4.04
N VAL A 379 16.59 -1.52 -3.18
CA VAL A 379 15.81 -2.75 -2.98
C VAL A 379 14.64 -2.43 -2.05
N SER A 380 13.43 -2.79 -2.47
CA SER A 380 12.25 -2.72 -1.62
C SER A 380 12.37 -3.70 -0.46
N THR A 381 12.07 -3.26 0.76
CA THR A 381 12.13 -4.11 1.95
C THR A 381 10.81 -4.09 2.71
N THR A 382 10.37 -5.27 3.12
CA THR A 382 9.27 -5.43 4.07
C THR A 382 9.76 -6.24 5.25
N VAL A 383 9.55 -5.76 6.46
CA VAL A 383 9.82 -6.49 7.70
C VAL A 383 8.50 -6.70 8.43
N ASN A 384 8.08 -7.95 8.58
CA ASN A 384 6.89 -8.34 9.31
C ASN A 384 7.26 -8.91 10.68
N SER A 385 7.03 -8.18 11.76
CA SER A 385 7.12 -8.67 13.15
C SER A 385 5.76 -8.96 13.77
N GLY A 386 4.67 -8.46 13.18
CA GLY A 386 3.29 -8.75 13.57
C GLY A 386 2.62 -9.84 12.72
N THR A 387 1.37 -9.62 12.33
CA THR A 387 0.58 -10.54 11.48
C THR A 387 0.43 -9.98 10.09
N PHE A 388 0.73 -10.80 9.08
CA PHE A 388 0.46 -10.54 7.68
C PHE A 388 -0.52 -11.60 7.14
N ALA A 389 -1.77 -11.22 6.93
CA ALA A 389 -2.80 -12.09 6.38
C ALA A 389 -3.04 -11.77 4.90
N ASN A 390 -2.92 -12.77 4.03
CA ASN A 390 -3.12 -12.62 2.60
C ASN A 390 -4.28 -13.48 2.12
N ALA A 391 -5.41 -12.86 1.77
CA ALA A 391 -6.52 -13.48 1.07
C ALA A 391 -6.59 -13.09 -0.42
N GLY A 392 -5.92 -12.01 -0.81
CA GLY A 392 -5.80 -11.54 -2.20
C GLY A 392 -4.49 -11.94 -2.85
N SER A 393 -3.82 -10.95 -3.47
CA SER A 393 -2.55 -11.15 -4.16
C SER A 393 -1.40 -10.48 -3.42
N THR A 394 -0.36 -11.24 -3.07
CA THR A 394 0.90 -10.71 -2.57
C THR A 394 2.01 -11.13 -3.52
N VAL A 395 2.77 -10.15 -4.01
CA VAL A 395 3.82 -10.37 -5.00
C VAL A 395 5.10 -9.71 -4.54
N ILE A 396 6.16 -10.50 -4.45
CA ILE A 396 7.50 -10.09 -4.05
C ILE A 396 8.40 -10.19 -5.28
N ASN A 397 8.35 -9.14 -6.09
CA ASN A 397 9.32 -8.94 -7.13
C ASN A 397 10.40 -8.03 -6.56
N ALA A 398 11.67 -8.34 -6.83
CA ALA A 398 12.70 -7.32 -6.78
C ALA A 398 12.93 -6.65 -5.40
N GLY A 399 12.72 -7.43 -4.34
CA GLY A 399 12.73 -6.97 -2.97
C GLY A 399 12.93 -8.11 -1.99
N THR A 400 13.02 -7.78 -0.71
CA THR A 400 13.10 -8.75 0.39
C THR A 400 11.91 -8.59 1.33
N PHE A 401 11.17 -9.67 1.53
CA PHE A 401 10.16 -9.78 2.59
C PHE A 401 10.73 -10.63 3.72
N THR A 402 11.02 -10.00 4.87
CA THR A 402 11.52 -10.69 6.07
C THR A 402 10.37 -10.88 7.05
N ASN A 403 10.08 -12.13 7.41
CA ASN A 403 9.06 -12.49 8.38
C ASN A 403 9.69 -12.93 9.70
N TYR A 404 9.47 -12.18 10.78
CA TYR A 404 9.71 -12.58 12.16
C TYR A 404 8.42 -12.99 12.89
N GLY A 405 7.27 -12.48 12.44
CA GLY A 405 5.96 -12.77 13.02
C GLY A 405 5.22 -13.91 12.32
N ALA A 406 3.93 -13.69 12.03
CA ALA A 406 3.07 -14.67 11.38
C ALA A 406 2.65 -14.22 9.98
N VAL A 407 2.71 -15.15 9.01
CA VAL A 407 2.13 -15.03 7.68
C VAL A 407 1.05 -16.10 7.53
N ALA A 408 -0.18 -15.68 7.26
CA ALA A 408 -1.29 -16.58 6.91
C ALA A 408 -1.68 -16.30 5.46
N ASN A 409 -1.44 -17.27 4.57
CA ASN A 409 -1.76 -17.13 3.16
C ASN A 409 -2.95 -18.02 2.78
N SER A 410 -4.11 -17.42 2.51
CA SER A 410 -5.27 -18.06 1.90
C SER A 410 -5.52 -17.63 0.45
N GLY A 411 -4.81 -16.60 -0.02
CA GLY A 411 -4.82 -16.13 -1.41
C GLY A 411 -3.60 -16.61 -2.20
N THR A 412 -3.05 -15.76 -3.05
CA THR A 412 -1.85 -16.02 -3.85
C THR A 412 -0.67 -15.23 -3.28
N PHE A 413 0.42 -15.93 -2.97
CA PHE A 413 1.70 -15.34 -2.57
C PHE A 413 2.77 -15.77 -3.58
N GLN A 414 3.29 -14.82 -4.35
CA GLN A 414 4.24 -15.05 -5.43
C GLN A 414 5.59 -14.42 -5.14
N VAL A 415 6.67 -15.16 -5.38
CA VAL A 415 8.04 -14.72 -5.15
C VAL A 415 8.85 -14.83 -6.43
N GLY A 416 9.37 -13.70 -6.89
CA GLY A 416 10.29 -13.63 -8.04
C GLY A 416 9.65 -14.00 -9.39
N VAL A 417 8.37 -13.70 -9.58
CA VAL A 417 7.66 -13.93 -10.85
C VAL A 417 8.12 -12.96 -11.94
N VAL A 418 8.53 -11.75 -11.56
CA VAL A 418 9.16 -10.75 -12.44
C VAL A 418 10.46 -10.27 -11.80
N GLY A 419 11.58 -10.86 -12.23
CA GLY A 419 12.91 -10.58 -11.67
C GLY A 419 13.15 -11.26 -10.30
N PRO A 420 14.37 -11.12 -9.72
CA PRO A 420 14.72 -11.76 -8.46
C PRO A 420 13.83 -11.32 -7.31
N GLY A 421 13.33 -12.23 -6.47
CA GLY A 421 12.56 -11.89 -5.27
C GLY A 421 12.93 -12.80 -4.10
N ALA A 422 12.94 -12.26 -2.88
CA ALA A 422 13.36 -13.01 -1.70
C ALA A 422 12.33 -12.93 -0.56
N VAL A 423 12.05 -14.08 0.05
CA VAL A 423 11.36 -14.20 1.33
C VAL A 423 12.32 -14.83 2.34
N ILE A 424 12.53 -14.16 3.47
CA ILE A 424 13.32 -14.67 4.58
C ILE A 424 12.37 -14.94 5.74
N ASN A 425 12.10 -16.21 6.03
CA ASN A 425 11.16 -16.61 7.06
C ASN A 425 11.87 -17.07 8.34
N HIS A 426 11.82 -16.25 9.38
CA HIS A 426 12.22 -16.60 10.75
C HIS A 426 11.02 -16.92 11.66
N GLY A 427 9.82 -16.49 11.29
CA GLY A 427 8.57 -16.74 12.02
C GLY A 427 7.77 -17.92 11.47
N SER A 428 6.44 -17.81 11.53
CA SER A 428 5.53 -18.85 11.04
C SER A 428 4.86 -18.47 9.72
N VAL A 429 4.89 -19.38 8.74
CA VAL A 429 4.08 -19.31 7.52
C VAL A 429 3.08 -20.46 7.52
N VAL A 430 1.79 -20.14 7.42
CA VAL A 430 0.72 -21.09 7.16
C VAL A 430 0.15 -20.82 5.77
N ASN A 431 0.24 -21.82 4.89
CA ASN A 431 -0.31 -21.77 3.55
C ASN A 431 -1.60 -22.61 3.45
N SER A 432 -2.70 -21.91 3.20
CA SER A 432 -4.01 -22.46 2.86
C SER A 432 -4.46 -22.08 1.44
N GLY A 433 -3.70 -21.23 0.74
CA GLY A 433 -3.89 -20.82 -0.66
C GLY A 433 -2.73 -21.26 -1.57
N THR A 434 -2.33 -20.40 -2.50
CA THR A 434 -1.20 -20.65 -3.41
C THR A 434 0.03 -19.90 -2.94
N PHE A 435 1.14 -20.63 -2.75
CA PHE A 435 2.46 -20.06 -2.50
C PHE A 435 3.41 -20.49 -3.62
N GLU A 436 3.81 -19.55 -4.46
CA GLU A 436 4.67 -19.80 -5.62
C GLU A 436 6.04 -19.15 -5.45
N VAL A 437 7.09 -19.97 -5.56
CA VAL A 437 8.47 -19.53 -5.73
C VAL A 437 8.83 -19.73 -7.19
N ALA A 438 8.74 -18.68 -7.98
CA ALA A 438 9.08 -18.73 -9.40
C ALA A 438 10.60 -18.92 -9.60
N ALA A 439 11.05 -19.10 -10.84
CA ALA A 439 12.44 -19.46 -11.14
C ALA A 439 13.50 -18.49 -10.57
N ALA A 440 13.17 -17.19 -10.47
CA ALA A 440 14.02 -16.18 -9.85
C ALA A 440 13.71 -15.92 -8.36
N GLY A 441 12.77 -16.68 -7.79
CA GLY A 441 12.36 -16.60 -6.41
C GLY A 441 13.25 -17.39 -5.46
N GLN A 442 13.41 -16.86 -4.26
CA GLN A 442 14.19 -17.45 -3.18
C GLN A 442 13.40 -17.40 -1.87
N VAL A 443 13.32 -18.54 -1.17
CA VAL A 443 12.83 -18.61 0.21
C VAL A 443 13.94 -19.15 1.09
N THR A 444 14.24 -18.48 2.20
CA THR A 444 15.26 -18.90 3.19
C THR A 444 14.74 -18.69 4.60
N GLY A 445 15.54 -19.07 5.60
CA GLY A 445 15.31 -18.73 7.01
C GLY A 445 15.16 -19.96 7.90
N SER A 446 14.87 -19.71 9.17
CA SER A 446 14.87 -20.71 10.25
C SER A 446 13.50 -20.96 10.86
N GLY A 447 12.45 -20.36 10.31
CA GLY A 447 11.09 -20.41 10.82
C GLY A 447 10.36 -21.74 10.53
N SER A 448 9.03 -21.68 10.48
CA SER A 448 8.17 -22.81 10.09
C SER A 448 7.40 -22.50 8.81
N TYR A 449 7.22 -23.52 7.96
CA TYR A 449 6.30 -23.48 6.82
C TYR A 449 5.38 -24.70 6.87
N VAL A 450 4.07 -24.46 6.99
CA VAL A 450 3.04 -25.50 7.05
C VAL A 450 2.00 -25.25 5.98
N GLN A 451 1.72 -26.25 5.16
CA GLN A 451 0.58 -26.26 4.25
C GLN A 451 -0.52 -27.18 4.77
N ASN A 452 -1.72 -26.65 5.01
CA ASN A 452 -2.76 -27.34 5.79
C ASN A 452 -4.14 -27.44 5.12
N ALA A 453 -4.37 -26.81 3.98
CA ALA A 453 -5.67 -26.86 3.29
C ALA A 453 -5.64 -27.77 2.06
N ALA A 454 -6.76 -28.47 1.79
CA ALA A 454 -6.85 -29.41 0.68
C ALA A 454 -6.70 -28.75 -0.71
N ALA A 455 -7.14 -27.49 -0.84
CA ALA A 455 -6.99 -26.72 -2.07
C ALA A 455 -5.64 -25.97 -2.17
N ALA A 456 -4.83 -25.97 -1.11
CA ALA A 456 -3.59 -25.22 -1.07
C ALA A 456 -2.56 -25.78 -2.05
N GLN A 457 -1.74 -24.91 -2.60
CA GLN A 457 -0.63 -25.26 -3.48
C GLN A 457 0.67 -24.58 -3.03
N THR A 458 1.75 -25.34 -3.01
CA THR A 458 3.12 -24.83 -2.98
C THR A 458 3.77 -25.17 -4.30
N ILE A 459 4.21 -24.17 -5.06
CA ILE A 459 4.85 -24.33 -6.37
C ILE A 459 6.29 -23.86 -6.24
N VAL A 460 7.26 -24.77 -6.37
CA VAL A 460 8.69 -24.47 -6.24
C VAL A 460 9.34 -24.61 -7.60
N ASN A 461 9.53 -23.50 -8.30
CA ASN A 461 10.28 -23.40 -9.55
C ASN A 461 11.66 -22.74 -9.34
N GLY A 462 11.80 -21.93 -8.30
CA GLY A 462 13.07 -21.35 -7.84
C GLY A 462 13.73 -22.19 -6.75
N THR A 463 14.25 -21.53 -5.73
CA THR A 463 14.89 -22.20 -4.59
C THR A 463 14.13 -21.94 -3.29
N PHE A 464 13.80 -23.02 -2.60
CA PHE A 464 13.11 -23.03 -1.31
C PHE A 464 14.04 -23.64 -0.26
N ALA A 465 14.95 -22.84 0.29
CA ALA A 465 15.92 -23.27 1.29
C ALA A 465 15.34 -23.19 2.71
N HIS A 466 14.30 -24.00 2.94
CA HIS A 466 13.56 -24.08 4.19
C HIS A 466 12.83 -25.43 4.27
N ASN A 467 12.51 -25.88 5.49
CA ASN A 467 11.71 -27.10 5.68
C ASN A 467 10.25 -26.89 5.25
N VAL A 468 9.62 -27.93 4.69
CA VAL A 468 8.22 -27.94 4.25
C VAL A 468 7.45 -29.03 5.00
N THR A 469 6.41 -28.64 5.74
CA THR A 469 5.44 -29.58 6.34
C THR A 469 4.15 -29.55 5.53
N LEU A 470 3.83 -30.66 4.88
CA LEU A 470 2.69 -30.81 3.99
C LEU A 470 1.62 -31.69 4.66
N GLN A 471 0.62 -31.05 5.26
CA GLN A 471 -0.51 -31.73 5.92
C GLN A 471 -1.68 -31.98 4.96
N ALA A 472 -1.85 -31.13 3.95
CA ALA A 472 -2.84 -31.29 2.89
C ALA A 472 -2.43 -30.49 1.63
N GLY A 473 -3.22 -30.59 0.55
CA GLY A 473 -2.97 -29.85 -0.69
C GLY A 473 -1.82 -30.43 -1.51
N THR A 474 -1.29 -29.63 -2.44
CA THR A 474 -0.27 -30.09 -3.40
C THR A 474 1.05 -29.34 -3.23
N LEU A 475 2.16 -30.06 -3.35
CA LEU A 475 3.52 -29.52 -3.55
C LEU A 475 4.00 -29.93 -4.94
N THR A 476 4.44 -28.96 -5.75
CA THR A 476 4.82 -29.17 -7.16
C THR A 476 5.95 -28.23 -7.61
N GLY A 477 6.34 -28.30 -8.88
CA GLY A 477 7.32 -27.42 -9.51
C GLY A 477 8.62 -28.12 -9.94
N THR A 478 9.51 -27.36 -10.60
CA THR A 478 10.77 -27.86 -11.19
C THR A 478 12.04 -27.37 -10.49
N GLY A 479 11.88 -26.75 -9.31
CA GLY A 479 12.95 -26.06 -8.60
C GLY A 479 13.72 -26.95 -7.63
N THR A 480 14.34 -26.30 -6.64
CA THR A 480 15.11 -26.98 -5.58
C THR A 480 14.58 -26.61 -4.21
N ILE A 481 14.27 -27.61 -3.39
CA ILE A 481 14.02 -27.46 -1.95
C ILE A 481 15.31 -27.82 -1.23
N GLN A 482 15.85 -26.93 -0.39
CA GLN A 482 17.02 -27.22 0.47
C GLN A 482 16.53 -27.28 1.91
N GLY A 483 16.19 -28.48 2.36
CA GLY A 483 15.50 -28.71 3.61
C GLY A 483 14.79 -30.05 3.63
N THR A 484 14.15 -30.33 4.75
CA THR A 484 13.34 -31.53 4.92
C THR A 484 11.93 -31.29 4.41
N VAL A 485 11.39 -32.24 3.65
CA VAL A 485 9.99 -32.28 3.22
C VAL A 485 9.28 -33.42 3.94
N GLN A 486 8.30 -33.08 4.78
CA GLN A 486 7.44 -34.02 5.49
C GLN A 486 6.05 -33.99 4.87
N ASN A 487 5.67 -35.06 4.17
CA ASN A 487 4.35 -35.20 3.57
C ASN A 487 3.45 -36.08 4.45
N TYR A 488 2.67 -35.46 5.33
CA TYR A 488 1.76 -36.16 6.23
C TYR A 488 0.40 -36.48 5.61
N GLY A 489 -0.10 -35.64 4.71
CA GLY A 489 -1.45 -35.77 4.16
C GLY A 489 -1.69 -35.09 2.80
N GLY A 490 -0.65 -34.54 2.17
CA GLY A 490 -0.77 -33.90 0.86
C GLY A 490 -0.27 -34.74 -0.30
N LEU A 491 -0.32 -34.15 -1.49
CA LEU A 491 0.21 -34.69 -2.73
C LEU A 491 1.53 -34.00 -3.06
N LEU A 492 2.64 -34.75 -3.14
CA LEU A 492 3.85 -34.26 -3.79
C LEU A 492 3.83 -34.74 -5.24
N LEU A 493 3.75 -33.80 -6.20
CA LEU A 493 3.73 -34.06 -7.63
C LEU A 493 4.89 -33.30 -8.31
N PRO A 494 6.04 -33.95 -8.56
CA PRO A 494 7.22 -33.31 -9.14
C PRO A 494 6.96 -32.76 -10.54
N GLY A 495 7.58 -31.62 -10.85
CA GLY A 495 7.49 -30.97 -12.15
C GLY A 495 6.28 -30.05 -12.29
N ASN A 496 6.26 -29.22 -13.33
CA ASN A 496 5.12 -28.36 -13.64
C ASN A 496 4.06 -29.18 -14.40
N ASN A 497 2.84 -29.22 -13.87
CA ASN A 497 1.78 -30.14 -14.32
C ASN A 497 2.20 -31.63 -14.27
N GLY A 498 3.15 -31.97 -13.39
CA GLY A 498 3.69 -33.32 -13.25
C GLY A 498 4.79 -33.69 -14.25
N LEU A 499 5.31 -32.73 -15.02
CA LEU A 499 6.42 -32.92 -15.96
C LEU A 499 7.63 -32.10 -15.53
N GLY A 500 8.82 -32.71 -15.53
CA GLY A 500 10.04 -32.07 -15.07
C GLY A 500 10.60 -32.68 -13.79
N THR A 501 11.66 -32.07 -13.27
CA THR A 501 12.35 -32.56 -12.06
C THR A 501 12.15 -31.60 -10.89
N LEU A 502 11.65 -32.10 -9.75
CA LEU A 502 11.75 -31.38 -8.47
C LEU A 502 12.93 -31.96 -7.69
N THR A 503 13.84 -31.10 -7.23
CA THR A 503 15.00 -31.54 -6.44
C THR A 503 14.80 -31.25 -4.96
N ILE A 504 15.07 -32.23 -4.09
CA ILE A 504 15.15 -32.07 -2.64
C ILE A 504 16.60 -32.29 -2.22
N LYS A 505 17.28 -31.23 -1.78
CA LYS A 505 18.58 -31.29 -1.09
C LYS A 505 18.32 -31.40 0.42
N GLY A 506 18.11 -32.61 0.89
CA GLY A 506 17.66 -32.88 2.24
C GLY A 506 16.97 -34.23 2.35
N GLN A 507 15.96 -34.30 3.20
CA GLN A 507 15.24 -35.52 3.53
C GLN A 507 13.81 -35.44 2.99
N TYR A 508 13.31 -36.54 2.43
CA TYR A 508 11.91 -36.70 2.05
C TYR A 508 11.28 -37.81 2.88
N ALA A 509 10.30 -37.46 3.71
CA ALA A 509 9.52 -38.40 4.49
C ALA A 509 8.05 -38.34 4.06
N GLN A 510 7.53 -39.45 3.56
CA GLN A 510 6.12 -39.63 3.24
C GLN A 510 5.44 -40.40 4.37
N GLY A 511 4.58 -39.72 5.12
CA GLY A 511 3.75 -40.32 6.16
C GLY A 511 2.58 -41.13 5.58
N PHE A 512 1.81 -41.76 6.48
CA PHE A 512 0.69 -42.64 6.13
C PHE A 512 -0.37 -41.99 5.23
N GLY A 513 -0.73 -40.72 5.50
CA GLY A 513 -1.70 -39.98 4.70
C GLY A 513 -1.12 -39.30 3.45
N GLY A 514 0.21 -39.29 3.31
CA GLY A 514 0.88 -38.60 2.21
C GLY A 514 0.79 -39.39 0.91
N THR A 515 0.68 -38.67 -0.22
CA THR A 515 0.73 -39.25 -1.57
C THR A 515 1.94 -38.75 -2.35
N PHE A 516 2.69 -39.66 -2.95
CA PHE A 516 3.69 -39.37 -3.96
C PHE A 516 3.06 -39.58 -5.34
N GLY A 517 2.95 -38.51 -6.12
CA GLY A 517 2.34 -38.50 -7.44
C GLY A 517 3.38 -38.38 -8.54
N VAL A 518 3.16 -39.06 -9.67
CA VAL A 518 4.01 -38.97 -10.86
C VAL A 518 3.15 -39.02 -12.12
N ASN A 519 3.47 -38.19 -13.11
CA ASN A 519 2.80 -38.20 -14.41
C ASN A 519 3.78 -38.62 -15.50
N LEU A 520 3.32 -39.46 -16.43
CA LEU A 520 4.09 -40.00 -17.55
C LEU A 520 3.49 -39.53 -18.89
N ALA A 521 4.29 -38.89 -19.73
CA ALA A 521 3.92 -38.48 -21.09
C ALA A 521 4.90 -38.98 -22.17
N GLY A 522 5.90 -39.77 -21.77
CA GLY A 522 6.97 -40.28 -22.62
C GLY A 522 8.03 -41.01 -21.79
N LEU A 523 9.17 -41.33 -22.40
CA LEU A 523 10.25 -42.14 -21.78
C LEU A 523 11.44 -41.32 -21.25
N SER A 524 11.43 -40.00 -21.43
CA SER A 524 12.56 -39.13 -21.05
C SER A 524 12.40 -38.65 -19.61
N GLN A 525 13.25 -39.18 -18.73
CA GLN A 525 13.27 -38.88 -17.30
C GLN A 525 13.40 -37.38 -17.02
N GLY A 526 12.56 -36.86 -16.14
CA GLY A 526 12.62 -35.47 -15.71
C GLY A 526 12.34 -34.46 -16.82
N VAL A 527 11.82 -34.91 -17.97
CA VAL A 527 11.44 -34.09 -19.12
C VAL A 527 10.02 -34.42 -19.55
N THR A 528 9.79 -35.64 -20.05
CA THR A 528 8.46 -36.12 -20.48
C THR A 528 7.75 -36.92 -19.40
N TYR A 529 8.36 -37.06 -18.22
CA TYR A 529 7.68 -37.51 -17.01
C TYR A 529 8.27 -36.86 -15.75
N GLY A 530 7.48 -36.83 -14.68
CA GLY A 530 7.87 -36.24 -13.40
C GLY A 530 8.95 -37.04 -12.68
N LEU A 531 9.99 -36.36 -12.21
CA LEU A 531 11.07 -36.94 -11.39
C LEU A 531 11.16 -36.21 -10.05
N LEU A 532 11.13 -36.96 -8.94
CA LEU A 532 11.60 -36.48 -7.65
C LEU A 532 13.07 -36.87 -7.46
N ALA A 533 13.97 -35.90 -7.50
CA ALA A 533 15.39 -36.12 -7.27
C ALA A 533 15.77 -35.76 -5.83
N VAL A 534 16.06 -36.75 -4.98
CA VAL A 534 16.49 -36.54 -3.60
C VAL A 534 18.01 -36.65 -3.51
N GLN A 535 18.64 -35.62 -2.97
CA GLN A 535 20.07 -35.53 -2.70
C GLN A 535 20.25 -35.37 -1.19
N GLY A 536 20.81 -36.37 -0.55
CA GLY A 536 20.94 -36.39 0.91
C GLY A 536 22.02 -37.35 1.37
N THR A 537 22.08 -37.58 2.68
CA THR A 537 22.97 -38.56 3.31
C THR A 537 22.16 -39.51 4.17
N GLY A 538 22.62 -40.76 4.32
CA GLY A 538 21.96 -41.76 5.14
C GLY A 538 20.59 -42.18 4.61
N ALA A 539 19.59 -42.36 5.49
CA ALA A 539 18.22 -42.74 5.14
C ALA A 539 17.37 -41.52 4.71
N ALA A 540 17.73 -40.91 3.57
CA ALA A 540 17.13 -39.64 3.13
C ALA A 540 15.73 -39.74 2.54
N VAL A 541 15.30 -40.94 2.16
CA VAL A 541 13.97 -41.18 1.63
C VAL A 541 13.28 -42.23 2.49
N THR A 542 12.13 -41.86 3.07
CA THR A 542 11.27 -42.80 3.79
C THR A 542 9.87 -42.74 3.19
N LEU A 543 9.41 -43.85 2.62
CA LEU A 543 8.06 -43.97 2.08
C LEU A 543 7.15 -44.72 3.06
N GLY A 544 5.94 -44.21 3.28
CA GLY A 544 4.96 -44.84 4.18
C GLY A 544 3.51 -44.67 3.74
N GLY A 545 3.26 -44.03 2.60
CA GLY A 545 1.95 -43.65 2.10
C GLY A 545 1.63 -44.24 0.72
N SER A 546 0.90 -43.48 -0.10
CA SER A 546 0.40 -43.92 -1.40
C SER A 546 1.28 -43.49 -2.58
N LEU A 547 1.32 -44.29 -3.64
CA LEU A 547 1.82 -43.87 -4.96
C LEU A 547 0.64 -43.66 -5.91
N LYS A 548 0.63 -42.54 -6.64
CA LYS A 548 -0.32 -42.24 -7.71
C LYS A 548 0.42 -42.02 -9.02
N VAL A 549 0.06 -42.77 -10.05
CA VAL A 549 0.62 -42.62 -11.40
C VAL A 549 -0.46 -42.14 -12.35
N GLY A 550 -0.15 -41.15 -13.18
CA GLY A 550 -1.00 -40.65 -14.27
C GLY A 550 -0.33 -40.82 -15.63
N LEU A 551 -1.13 -41.11 -16.67
CA LEU A 551 -0.70 -41.03 -18.07
C LEU A 551 -1.26 -39.74 -18.66
N LEU A 552 -0.40 -38.94 -19.30
CA LEU A 552 -0.79 -37.68 -19.95
C LEU A 552 -0.73 -37.82 -21.47
N ASN A 553 -1.42 -36.92 -22.17
CA ASN A 553 -1.31 -36.74 -23.63
C ASN A 553 -1.56 -38.03 -24.46
N GLY A 554 -2.37 -38.96 -23.94
CA GLY A 554 -2.63 -40.24 -24.60
C GLY A 554 -1.45 -41.22 -24.58
N PHE A 555 -0.42 -40.98 -23.75
CA PHE A 555 0.73 -41.85 -23.65
C PHE A 555 0.32 -43.26 -23.20
N SER A 556 0.69 -44.27 -23.99
CA SER A 556 0.42 -45.68 -23.71
C SER A 556 1.76 -46.41 -23.55
N PRO A 557 2.20 -46.71 -22.31
CA PRO A 557 3.44 -47.44 -22.06
C PRO A 557 3.46 -48.83 -22.72
N SER A 558 4.58 -49.19 -23.32
CA SER A 558 4.81 -50.48 -23.98
C SER A 558 5.55 -51.46 -23.06
N LEU A 559 5.42 -52.76 -23.33
CA LEU A 559 6.16 -53.81 -22.65
C LEU A 559 7.67 -53.50 -22.60
N GLY A 560 8.27 -53.65 -21.42
CA GLY A 560 9.70 -53.37 -21.19
C GLY A 560 10.04 -51.90 -20.97
N ASN A 561 9.08 -50.97 -21.11
CA ASN A 561 9.32 -49.59 -20.71
C ASN A 561 9.52 -49.50 -19.20
N THR A 562 10.48 -48.67 -18.78
CA THR A 562 10.75 -48.43 -17.37
C THR A 562 10.89 -46.94 -17.08
N PHE A 563 10.52 -46.55 -15.85
CA PHE A 563 10.45 -45.17 -15.40
C PHE A 563 11.07 -45.07 -14.00
N GLY A 564 12.23 -44.44 -13.88
CA GLY A 564 12.83 -44.12 -12.58
C GLY A 564 12.23 -42.81 -12.06
N VAL A 565 11.20 -42.89 -11.22
CA VAL A 565 10.37 -41.72 -10.89
C VAL A 565 10.80 -41.00 -9.60
N LEU A 566 11.60 -41.68 -8.78
CA LEU A 566 12.26 -41.10 -7.61
C LEU A 566 13.71 -41.59 -7.60
N THR A 567 14.67 -40.69 -7.40
CA THR A 567 16.09 -41.03 -7.24
C THR A 567 16.63 -40.58 -5.88
N CYS A 568 17.55 -41.36 -5.31
CA CYS A 568 18.31 -41.02 -4.10
C CYS A 568 19.80 -40.98 -4.46
N THR A 569 20.41 -39.80 -4.46
CA THR A 569 21.85 -39.64 -4.66
C THR A 569 22.53 -39.39 -3.32
N GLY A 570 23.51 -40.23 -2.96
CA GLY A 570 24.23 -40.16 -1.67
C GLY A 570 23.45 -40.71 -0.48
N CYS A 571 22.27 -41.29 -0.73
CA CYS A 571 21.33 -41.71 0.30
C CYS A 571 20.68 -43.07 -0.03
N THR A 572 20.00 -43.61 0.97
CA THR A 572 19.22 -44.85 0.91
C THR A 572 17.73 -44.55 1.00
N MET A 573 16.93 -45.39 0.35
CA MET A 573 15.49 -45.40 0.46
C MET A 573 15.07 -46.45 1.48
N SER A 574 14.04 -46.15 2.27
CA SER A 574 13.49 -47.07 3.26
C SER A 574 11.97 -46.96 3.34
N GLY A 575 11.35 -47.87 4.09
CA GLY A 575 9.90 -47.95 4.22
C GLY A 575 9.26 -48.69 3.03
N GLY A 576 7.99 -48.37 2.75
CA GLY A 576 7.21 -49.02 1.69
C GLY A 576 5.95 -48.26 1.31
N LEU A 577 5.41 -48.59 0.14
CA LEU A 577 4.16 -48.05 -0.36
C LEU A 577 2.99 -48.87 0.20
N ARG A 578 1.96 -48.19 0.72
CA ARG A 578 0.77 -48.84 1.29
C ARG A 578 -0.35 -49.04 0.28
N SER A 579 -0.46 -48.15 -0.71
CA SER A 579 -1.44 -48.28 -1.77
C SER A 579 -0.91 -47.71 -3.08
N LEU A 580 -1.34 -48.32 -4.18
CA LEU A 580 -0.95 -47.97 -5.54
C LEU A 580 -2.20 -47.58 -6.32
N SER A 581 -2.25 -46.35 -6.81
CA SER A 581 -3.25 -45.88 -7.77
C SER A 581 -2.58 -45.80 -9.14
N LEU A 582 -2.67 -46.88 -9.92
CA LEU A 582 -1.98 -47.02 -11.20
C LEU A 582 -2.98 -46.96 -12.36
N PRO A 583 -2.61 -46.33 -13.48
CA PRO A 583 -3.45 -46.26 -14.67
C PRO A 583 -3.52 -47.63 -15.34
N THR A 584 -4.66 -47.93 -15.94
CA THR A 584 -4.85 -49.15 -16.74
C THR A 584 -3.91 -49.13 -17.95
N LEU A 585 -3.25 -50.26 -18.20
CA LEU A 585 -2.41 -50.48 -19.37
C LEU A 585 -3.18 -51.26 -20.45
N ALA A 586 -2.58 -51.36 -21.64
CA ALA A 586 -3.11 -52.24 -22.69
C ALA A 586 -3.25 -53.69 -22.21
N SER A 587 -4.17 -54.44 -22.81
CA SER A 587 -4.44 -55.83 -22.45
C SER A 587 -3.16 -56.68 -22.46
N GLY A 588 -2.98 -57.51 -21.43
CA GLY A 588 -1.79 -58.35 -21.26
C GLY A 588 -0.59 -57.65 -20.63
N LEU A 589 -0.72 -56.37 -20.22
CA LEU A 589 0.32 -55.61 -19.54
C LEU A 589 -0.06 -55.28 -18.09
N GLY A 590 0.95 -55.16 -17.23
CA GLY A 590 0.81 -54.77 -15.84
C GLY A 590 1.99 -53.93 -15.37
N TRP A 591 1.82 -53.29 -14.23
CA TRP A 591 2.87 -52.51 -13.59
C TRP A 591 3.62 -53.37 -12.58
N SER A 592 4.95 -53.34 -12.68
CA SER A 592 5.85 -53.72 -11.59
C SER A 592 6.38 -52.44 -10.94
N VAL A 593 6.31 -52.36 -9.61
CA VAL A 593 6.77 -51.22 -8.81
C VAL A 593 7.77 -51.74 -7.79
N GLY A 594 8.98 -51.19 -7.77
CA GLY A 594 10.00 -51.65 -6.85
C GLY A 594 11.17 -50.69 -6.70
N PHE A 595 11.88 -50.84 -5.59
CA PHE A 595 13.18 -50.20 -5.41
C PHE A 595 14.24 -50.98 -6.18
N VAL A 596 15.11 -50.26 -6.88
CA VAL A 596 16.30 -50.83 -7.49
C VAL A 596 17.51 -50.25 -6.80
N ASP A 597 17.98 -50.94 -5.77
CA ASP A 597 19.03 -50.48 -4.86
C ASP A 597 20.32 -50.11 -5.61
N GLY A 598 20.71 -50.92 -6.61
CA GLY A 598 21.89 -50.66 -7.44
C GLY A 598 21.80 -49.37 -8.28
N LEU A 599 20.59 -48.84 -8.47
CA LEU A 599 20.33 -47.59 -9.19
C LEU A 599 19.86 -46.46 -8.25
N GLY A 600 19.62 -46.75 -6.97
CA GLY A 600 19.06 -45.79 -6.02
C GLY A 600 17.76 -45.17 -6.52
N THR A 601 16.83 -45.97 -7.05
CA THR A 601 15.58 -45.46 -7.65
C THR A 601 14.34 -46.26 -7.25
N LEU A 602 13.20 -45.57 -7.12
CA LEU A 602 11.88 -46.20 -7.22
C LEU A 602 11.51 -46.29 -8.71
N GLN A 603 11.46 -47.51 -9.23
CA GLN A 603 11.21 -47.78 -10.64
C GLN A 603 9.79 -48.33 -10.86
N LEU A 604 9.15 -47.84 -11.92
CA LEU A 604 7.97 -48.44 -12.53
C LEU A 604 8.41 -49.18 -13.79
N ALA A 605 7.98 -50.42 -13.97
CA ALA A 605 8.25 -51.19 -15.18
C ALA A 605 6.95 -51.76 -15.75
N VAL A 606 6.83 -51.73 -17.08
CA VAL A 606 5.72 -52.38 -17.78
C VAL A 606 6.12 -53.82 -18.07
N VAL A 607 5.40 -54.75 -17.45
CA VAL A 607 5.64 -56.19 -17.56
C VAL A 607 4.43 -56.87 -18.20
N SER A 608 4.61 -58.09 -18.71
CA SER A 608 3.48 -58.90 -19.15
C SER A 608 2.70 -59.40 -17.93
N THR A 609 1.38 -59.29 -17.97
CA THR A 609 0.52 -60.00 -17.03
C THR A 609 0.24 -61.39 -17.57
N PRO A 610 0.32 -62.45 -16.75
CA PRO A 610 -0.14 -63.77 -17.17
C PRO A 610 -1.60 -63.67 -17.62
N ILE A 611 -1.90 -64.06 -18.86
CA ILE A 611 -3.29 -64.19 -19.31
C ILE A 611 -3.85 -65.41 -18.58
N PRO A 612 -4.94 -65.30 -17.79
CA PRO A 612 -5.56 -66.46 -17.17
C PRO A 612 -6.02 -67.42 -18.28
N GLY A 613 -5.31 -68.53 -18.46
CA GLY A 613 -5.61 -69.55 -19.48
C GLY A 613 -4.47 -69.89 -20.45
N SER A 614 -3.36 -69.14 -20.49
CA SER A 614 -2.15 -69.60 -21.19
C SER A 614 -1.26 -70.38 -20.22
N GLY A 615 -1.53 -71.66 -20.06
CA GLY A 615 -0.51 -72.57 -19.51
C GLY A 615 0.75 -72.42 -20.35
N ALA A 616 1.81 -71.87 -19.78
CA ALA A 616 3.13 -71.96 -20.39
C ALA A 616 3.47 -73.46 -20.46
N PRO A 617 3.87 -74.01 -21.62
CA PRO A 617 4.57 -75.28 -21.63
C PRO A 617 5.83 -75.07 -20.78
N GLU A 618 6.01 -75.90 -19.75
CA GLU A 618 7.27 -75.96 -19.04
C GLU A 618 8.42 -76.06 -20.05
N PRO A 619 9.52 -75.31 -19.91
CA PRO A 619 10.67 -75.53 -20.76
C PRO A 619 11.11 -76.99 -20.55
N GLY A 620 11.19 -77.76 -21.64
CA GLY A 620 11.52 -79.20 -21.66
C GLY A 620 12.91 -79.57 -21.12
N THR A 621 13.58 -78.66 -20.39
CA THR A 621 14.87 -78.87 -19.74
C THR A 621 14.78 -79.84 -18.56
N LEU A 622 13.64 -79.97 -17.86
CA LEU A 622 13.49 -80.98 -16.80
C LEU A 622 13.27 -82.40 -17.33
N LEU A 623 12.66 -82.55 -18.50
CA LEU A 623 12.43 -83.86 -19.13
C LEU A 623 13.70 -84.40 -19.81
N LEU A 624 14.60 -83.52 -20.27
CA LEU A 624 15.90 -83.90 -20.84
C LEU A 624 16.93 -84.32 -19.77
N VAL A 625 16.89 -83.71 -18.57
CA VAL A 625 17.74 -84.13 -17.43
C VAL A 625 17.23 -85.44 -16.83
N GLY A 626 15.91 -85.67 -16.78
CA GLY A 626 15.31 -86.93 -16.35
C GLY A 626 15.61 -88.11 -17.28
N ALA A 627 15.54 -87.92 -18.60
CA ALA A 627 15.87 -88.96 -19.57
C ALA A 627 17.38 -89.29 -19.61
N GLY A 628 18.25 -88.29 -19.40
CA GLY A 628 19.71 -88.48 -19.36
C GLY A 628 20.21 -89.33 -18.20
N PHE A 629 19.60 -89.19 -17.01
CA PHE A 629 19.98 -90.00 -15.83
C PHE A 629 19.51 -91.46 -15.92
N VAL A 630 18.36 -91.73 -16.53
CA VAL A 630 17.86 -93.11 -16.73
C VAL A 630 18.70 -93.87 -17.77
N GLY A 631 19.17 -93.18 -18.83
CA GLY A 631 20.08 -93.77 -19.82
C GLY A 631 21.46 -94.14 -19.26
N LEU A 632 22.03 -93.30 -18.39
CA LEU A 632 23.34 -93.53 -17.75
C LEU A 632 23.30 -94.65 -16.70
N VAL A 633 22.19 -94.82 -15.97
CA VAL A 633 21.98 -95.93 -15.02
C VAL A 633 21.72 -97.26 -15.76
N GLY A 634 21.03 -97.24 -16.91
CA GLY A 634 20.84 -98.41 -17.78
C GLY A 634 22.14 -98.90 -18.44
N TRP A 635 23.02 -97.99 -18.86
CA TRP A 635 24.32 -98.33 -19.45
C TRP A 635 25.30 -98.91 -18.43
N ARG A 636 25.32 -98.39 -17.19
CA ARG A 636 26.17 -98.94 -16.11
C ARG A 636 25.75 -100.34 -15.63
N ARG A 637 24.45 -100.68 -15.66
CA ARG A 637 23.97 -102.04 -15.34
C ARG A 637 24.40 -103.08 -16.40
N ARG A 638 24.39 -102.72 -17.69
CA ARG A 638 24.84 -103.63 -18.77
C ARG A 638 26.34 -103.92 -18.77
N GLN A 639 27.19 -103.03 -18.24
CA GLN A 639 28.63 -103.31 -18.12
C GLN A 639 29.01 -104.19 -16.92
N ILE A 640 28.14 -104.32 -15.92
CA ILE A 640 28.35 -105.20 -14.75
C ILE A 640 27.87 -106.64 -15.05
N GLU A 641 26.87 -106.81 -15.92
CA GLU A 641 26.43 -108.14 -16.38
C GLU A 641 27.37 -108.75 -17.45
N ALA A 642 28.13 -107.93 -18.18
CA ALA A 642 29.11 -108.42 -19.16
C ALA A 642 30.48 -108.83 -18.55
N SER A 643 30.77 -108.45 -17.30
CA SER A 643 32.00 -108.83 -16.59
C SER A 643 31.82 -110.01 -15.62
N SER A 644 30.58 -110.40 -15.32
CA SER A 644 30.26 -111.59 -14.50
C SER A 644 30.06 -112.88 -15.31
N ALA A 645 30.00 -112.80 -16.65
CA ALA A 645 29.89 -113.96 -17.54
C ALA A 645 31.24 -114.52 -18.05
N ARG A 646 32.39 -114.04 -17.53
CA ARG A 646 33.74 -114.52 -17.90
C ARG A 646 34.51 -115.20 -16.75
N SER A 647 33.83 -115.54 -15.64
CA SER A 647 34.44 -116.22 -14.48
C SER A 647 33.61 -117.41 -13.96
N ALA A 648 32.84 -118.07 -14.83
CA ALA A 648 32.26 -119.39 -14.56
C ALA A 648 32.15 -120.18 -15.88
N ALA A 649 32.72 -121.39 -15.91
CA ALA A 649 32.83 -122.36 -17.03
C ALA A 649 33.97 -121.98 -18.03
N LEU A 650 35.06 -122.74 -18.21
CA LEU A 650 35.18 -124.19 -18.49
C LEU A 650 34.25 -124.65 -19.62
#